data_AF-A0A370DGB1-F1
#
_entry.id   AF-A0A370DGB1-F1
#
_cell.length_a   1.000
_cell.length_b   1.000
_cell.length_c   1.000
_cell.angle_alpha   90.00
_cell.angle_beta   90.00
_cell.angle_gamma   90.00
#
_symmetry.space_group_name_H-M   'P 1'
#
loop_
_entity.id
_entity.type
_entity.pdbx_description
1 polymer ?
#
loop_
_entity_poly.entity_id
_entity_poly.type
_entity_poly.pdbx_seq_one_letter_code
_entity_poly.pdbx_strand_id
1 'polypeptide(L)'
;MLGKSRKAGLLLKAGFLVLTFVGINSSWAGVLDEPKAHPAIPLLDESGSHVLDSGKPYSPRMSCGTGGCHDYDAITHAFHFEQGRDEARDDFGAERGLPQLVSPGYYGGYNCMGSNNPDILAKKENATESDFADHGSAGLVKRCISCHSGGGWMEKDRNGRRYDEVDSTTVTALDGDYFNRSTDADGNPVITQWDWQKSGVVENDCLMCHARYVDLKSFDARLPAGEAPLDMFKDVRRHSLIDNDHFRYADSAILEFLNINMDGNPANDKALMQFARVDDDADGAVAVETIPLDANGEPVITWNAAAFDGDRKAVIPMVRYPANDACMQCHRTANSRRGFYGFGDNATLVYDENDLLVRDYQDDVHKGLDWTEANGETREIQNCNACHTRNYYNPSHSNVDLDADHSFLKGNSDMDVANERDYTPSAKSCVYCHDDAETPAIPSGHPDMLSAHRERWKLAGDMAGYTEDSLTSITQTHLDVVTCEACHITDKASRGTSLQIMYRYAASEDGKVRLRPYNARYRYYWKDKTSGYVFSQTERNSAFRMEIDANGDQYGAVIDPVSGAELGQVTVRFSHGSWRYGDPEDYDTMMALKGAYDAVLRGKGLENPDAVLVWSASNFYVMSHNTRPAVEAAQCEDCHTQTARGAFSSLISNDGILSEANIKTVTTVVDKRLVDEGVIVFDFPSMKVDANGVVTENVSDILYSSGINPSLSRLNSAIAPVISGMVQKIVSDTALAGIGLAEGDIAPLQLLMPTGEIYLFQPSNGEPAVRQVAIMSEDTVQAGVVLPTYRFQVGMGSDELATAATQATNRQTYMVYRLEATDSGGNPVTQFPGTPLYVKLPWSGTDVDQVSIVTSSDGVAWSQVDPASLVLVRPQTAAEDGYVVMRTDHFSYYAVTDAVARDTVDSTSISSSGGGSVIYLPMVLLLLLSGRLLQRRKTART
;
A
#
# COMPACT_ATOMS: atom_id res chain seq x y z
N MET A 1 4.63 26.31 -63.41
CA MET A 1 4.02 26.32 -64.75
C MET A 1 3.84 24.89 -65.21
N LEU A 2 2.67 24.58 -65.81
CA LEU A 2 2.30 23.35 -66.54
C LEU A 2 2.14 22.10 -65.64
N GLY A 3 1.03 21.37 -65.63
CA GLY A 3 -0.20 21.45 -66.43
C GLY A 3 -0.77 20.05 -66.66
N LYS A 4 -2.08 19.91 -66.43
CA LYS A 4 -3.07 19.12 -67.20
C LYS A 4 -2.75 17.63 -67.50
N SER A 5 -3.43 16.68 -66.87
CA SER A 5 -4.78 16.15 -67.21
C SER A 5 -4.85 15.08 -68.31
N ARG A 6 -5.76 14.12 -68.09
CA ARG A 6 -6.59 13.30 -69.02
C ARG A 6 -6.08 11.88 -69.27
N LYS A 7 -6.81 10.84 -68.83
CA LYS A 7 -8.06 10.22 -69.39
C LYS A 7 -7.65 8.79 -69.79
N ALA A 8 -8.47 7.75 -69.86
CA ALA A 8 -9.83 7.40 -69.51
C ALA A 8 -10.00 5.95 -70.02
N GLY A 9 -10.91 5.16 -69.45
CA GLY A 9 -11.30 3.84 -70.00
C GLY A 9 -11.69 2.90 -68.87
N LEU A 10 -12.88 2.96 -68.27
CA LEU A 10 -14.22 2.70 -68.80
C LEU A 10 -14.57 1.19 -68.91
N LEU A 11 -15.49 0.80 -67.99
CA LEU A 11 -16.50 -0.27 -68.06
C LEU A 11 -16.07 -1.75 -67.92
N LEU A 12 -16.50 -2.39 -66.82
CA LEU A 12 -17.65 -3.32 -66.85
C LEU A 12 -18.30 -3.44 -65.45
N LYS A 13 -19.63 -3.39 -65.42
CA LYS A 13 -20.49 -3.50 -64.23
C LYS A 13 -20.72 -4.98 -63.87
N ALA A 14 -20.60 -5.33 -62.59
CA ALA A 14 -21.40 -6.39 -61.96
C ALA A 14 -21.51 -6.07 -60.47
N GLY A 15 -22.74 -6.08 -59.94
CA GLY A 15 -23.10 -5.48 -58.66
C GLY A 15 -22.43 -6.14 -57.46
N PHE A 16 -21.95 -5.29 -56.55
CA PHE A 16 -21.82 -5.65 -55.15
C PHE A 16 -22.76 -4.74 -54.36
N LEU A 17 -23.61 -5.40 -53.59
CA LEU A 17 -24.47 -4.85 -52.55
C LEU A 17 -23.61 -3.93 -51.67
N VAL A 18 -23.84 -2.61 -51.76
CA VAL A 18 -23.29 -1.68 -50.78
C VAL A 18 -24.05 -1.92 -49.49
N LEU A 19 -23.52 -2.81 -48.65
CA LEU A 19 -23.69 -2.70 -47.21
C LEU A 19 -22.94 -1.42 -46.82
N THR A 20 -23.66 -0.30 -46.86
CA THR A 20 -23.36 0.83 -46.00
C THR A 20 -23.44 0.31 -44.58
N PHE A 21 -22.31 -0.20 -44.07
CA PHE A 21 -22.02 -0.08 -42.66
C PHE A 21 -21.97 1.42 -42.40
N VAL A 22 -23.11 1.97 -42.01
CA VAL A 22 -23.12 3.18 -41.21
C VAL A 22 -22.31 2.78 -39.98
N GLY A 23 -21.05 3.24 -39.93
CA GLY A 23 -20.28 3.25 -38.71
C GLY A 23 -21.01 4.16 -37.73
N ILE A 24 -21.95 3.58 -37.00
CA ILE A 24 -22.43 4.13 -35.75
C ILE A 24 -21.46 3.58 -34.71
N ASN A 25 -20.95 4.49 -33.87
CA ASN A 25 -20.11 4.28 -32.69
C ASN A 25 -18.60 4.53 -32.89
N SER A 26 -18.26 5.81 -32.93
CA SER A 26 -16.97 6.30 -32.40
C SER A 26 -17.13 7.78 -32.03
N SER A 27 -17.97 8.07 -31.03
CA SER A 27 -18.01 9.38 -30.36
C SER A 27 -18.71 9.33 -28.98
N TRP A 28 -18.80 8.16 -28.35
CA TRP A 28 -19.31 8.04 -26.96
C TRP A 28 -18.18 8.08 -25.92
N ALA A 29 -16.92 8.15 -26.37
CA ALA A 29 -15.78 8.43 -25.52
C ALA A 29 -15.96 9.81 -24.87
N GLY A 30 -15.95 9.86 -23.53
CA GLY A 30 -16.07 11.09 -22.74
C GLY A 30 -17.43 11.32 -22.06
N VAL A 31 -18.54 10.69 -22.47
CA VAL A 31 -19.87 11.00 -21.88
C VAL A 31 -19.96 10.67 -20.38
N LEU A 32 -19.22 9.65 -19.93
CA LEU A 32 -19.18 9.19 -18.53
C LEU A 32 -18.20 9.98 -17.65
N ASP A 33 -17.25 10.69 -18.26
CA ASP A 33 -16.22 11.46 -17.57
C ASP A 33 -16.63 12.95 -17.42
N GLU A 34 -17.76 13.33 -18.04
CA GLU A 34 -18.37 14.64 -17.90
C GLU A 34 -19.33 14.71 -16.69
N PRO A 35 -19.37 15.83 -15.95
CA PRO A 35 -20.29 16.01 -14.84
C PRO A 35 -21.75 15.82 -15.27
N LYS A 36 -22.53 15.13 -14.43
CA LYS A 36 -23.98 14.97 -14.53
C LYS A 36 -24.66 15.60 -13.33
N ALA A 37 -25.89 16.05 -13.53
CA ALA A 37 -26.74 16.51 -12.44
C ALA A 37 -27.08 15.31 -11.55
N HIS A 38 -26.56 15.30 -10.33
CA HIS A 38 -27.02 14.37 -9.30
C HIS A 38 -28.53 14.61 -9.03
N PRO A 39 -29.31 13.58 -8.69
CA PRO A 39 -30.66 13.77 -8.17
C PRO A 39 -30.70 14.85 -7.09
N ALA A 40 -31.74 15.69 -7.07
CA ALA A 40 -31.86 16.72 -6.06
C ALA A 40 -31.96 16.06 -4.66
N ILE A 41 -31.09 16.45 -3.73
CA ILE A 41 -31.04 15.91 -2.36
C ILE A 41 -31.10 17.03 -1.31
N PRO A 42 -31.66 16.76 -0.12
CA PRO A 42 -31.48 17.65 1.01
C PRO A 42 -30.01 17.60 1.46
N LEU A 43 -29.46 18.73 1.89
CA LEU A 43 -28.18 18.76 2.59
C LEU A 43 -28.45 18.85 4.09
N LEU A 44 -27.84 17.93 4.84
CA LEU A 44 -28.06 17.73 6.26
C LEU A 44 -26.76 17.95 7.03
N ASP A 45 -26.86 18.42 8.26
CA ASP A 45 -25.77 18.39 9.23
C ASP A 45 -25.66 17.02 9.90
N GLU A 46 -24.64 16.86 10.75
CA GLU A 46 -24.36 15.67 11.58
C GLU A 46 -25.57 15.20 12.42
N SER A 47 -26.47 16.11 12.83
CA SER A 47 -27.66 15.75 13.60
C SER A 47 -28.84 15.28 12.74
N GLY A 48 -28.68 15.28 11.41
CA GLY A 48 -29.73 15.03 10.45
C GLY A 48 -30.66 16.24 10.22
N SER A 49 -30.31 17.42 10.74
CA SER A 49 -31.08 18.64 10.52
C SER A 49 -30.71 19.28 9.18
N HIS A 50 -31.67 19.86 8.48
CA HIS A 50 -31.41 20.53 7.22
C HIS A 50 -30.48 21.75 7.43
N VAL A 51 -29.43 21.89 6.61
CA VAL A 51 -28.39 22.92 6.79
C VAL A 51 -28.91 24.37 6.77
N LEU A 52 -29.91 24.67 5.93
CA LEU A 52 -30.59 25.98 5.94
C LEU A 52 -31.34 26.31 7.25
N ASP A 53 -31.72 25.30 8.06
CA ASP A 53 -32.35 25.53 9.36
C ASP A 53 -31.32 25.61 10.49
N SER A 54 -30.32 24.73 10.47
CA SER A 54 -29.34 24.64 11.54
C SER A 54 -28.19 25.65 11.40
N GLY A 55 -27.88 26.09 10.19
CA GLY A 55 -26.69 26.91 9.90
C GLY A 55 -25.36 26.17 10.09
N LYS A 56 -25.40 24.86 10.35
CA LYS A 56 -24.24 24.01 10.64
C LYS A 56 -23.57 23.47 9.37
N PRO A 57 -22.32 22.98 9.45
CA PRO A 57 -21.65 22.36 8.31
C PRO A 57 -22.39 21.11 7.84
N TYR A 58 -22.22 20.79 6.56
CA TYR A 58 -22.82 19.60 5.95
C TYR A 58 -22.10 18.34 6.43
N SER A 59 -22.87 17.26 6.63
CA SER A 59 -22.34 15.92 6.87
C SER A 59 -22.53 15.06 5.61
N PRO A 60 -21.44 14.59 4.98
CA PRO A 60 -21.52 13.58 3.91
C PRO A 60 -22.26 12.32 4.34
N ARG A 61 -22.02 11.81 5.55
CA ARG A 61 -22.68 10.62 6.07
C ARG A 61 -24.19 10.78 6.15
N MET A 62 -24.66 11.92 6.67
CA MET A 62 -26.09 12.18 6.80
C MET A 62 -26.73 12.53 5.45
N SER A 63 -26.11 13.40 4.66
CA SER A 63 -26.66 13.88 3.39
C SER A 63 -26.69 12.82 2.29
N CYS A 64 -25.62 12.03 2.17
CA CYS A 64 -25.45 11.03 1.11
C CYS A 64 -25.80 9.62 1.60
N GLY A 65 -25.47 9.29 2.85
CA GLY A 65 -25.68 7.95 3.42
C GLY A 65 -27.10 7.71 3.95
N THR A 66 -27.49 8.44 5.01
CA THR A 66 -28.74 8.16 5.74
C THR A 66 -30.03 8.44 4.97
N GLY A 67 -29.96 9.18 3.87
CA GLY A 67 -31.06 9.33 2.91
C GLY A 67 -31.44 8.03 2.18
N GLY A 68 -30.68 6.95 2.39
CA GLY A 68 -30.88 5.66 1.73
C GLY A 68 -30.36 5.63 0.29
N CYS A 69 -29.47 6.56 -0.06
CA CYS A 69 -28.92 6.66 -1.41
C CYS A 69 -27.62 5.86 -1.55
N HIS A 70 -26.77 5.82 -0.51
CA HIS A 70 -25.47 5.15 -0.55
C HIS A 70 -25.16 4.47 0.78
N ASP A 71 -24.56 3.27 0.77
CA ASP A 71 -24.00 2.66 1.97
C ASP A 71 -22.67 3.31 2.37
N TYR A 72 -22.74 4.42 3.12
CA TYR A 72 -21.57 5.16 3.58
C TYR A 72 -20.58 4.32 4.40
N ASP A 73 -21.08 3.40 5.24
CA ASP A 73 -20.22 2.57 6.08
C ASP A 73 -19.48 1.53 5.24
N ALA A 74 -20.13 0.92 4.24
CA ALA A 74 -19.46 0.04 3.28
C ALA A 74 -18.42 0.80 2.42
N ILE A 75 -18.77 1.99 1.94
CA ILE A 75 -17.89 2.85 1.13
C ILE A 75 -16.62 3.19 1.93
N THR A 76 -16.77 3.69 3.15
CA THR A 76 -15.66 4.17 3.98
C THR A 76 -14.83 3.06 4.63
N HIS A 77 -15.24 1.80 4.47
CA HIS A 77 -14.42 0.65 4.88
C HIS A 77 -13.37 0.25 3.84
N ALA A 78 -13.34 0.89 2.67
CA ALA A 78 -12.28 0.65 1.70
C ALA A 78 -10.90 1.07 2.23
N PHE A 79 -9.85 0.37 1.78
CA PHE A 79 -8.47 0.58 2.22
C PHE A 79 -8.00 2.04 2.18
N HIS A 80 -8.40 2.79 1.14
CA HIS A 80 -7.95 4.17 0.95
C HIS A 80 -8.42 5.12 2.07
N PHE A 81 -9.52 4.79 2.75
CA PHE A 81 -10.05 5.51 3.91
C PHE A 81 -9.52 4.91 5.23
N GLU A 82 -9.46 3.58 5.33
CA GLU A 82 -9.05 2.91 6.56
C GLU A 82 -7.55 3.03 6.84
N GLN A 83 -6.73 2.93 5.79
CA GLN A 83 -5.26 3.00 5.85
C GLN A 83 -4.66 2.14 6.99
N GLY A 84 -5.22 0.93 7.19
CA GLY A 84 -4.80 -0.04 8.19
C GLY A 84 -5.39 0.14 9.59
N ARG A 85 -6.30 1.10 9.82
CA ARG A 85 -6.93 1.31 11.14
C ARG A 85 -7.74 0.11 11.62
N ASP A 86 -8.49 -0.50 10.72
CA ASP A 86 -9.23 -1.74 10.96
C ASP A 86 -8.32 -2.94 11.29
N GLU A 87 -7.02 -2.85 10.98
CA GLU A 87 -5.98 -3.83 11.29
C GLU A 87 -5.06 -3.40 12.46
N ALA A 88 -5.28 -2.20 13.02
CA ALA A 88 -4.31 -1.56 13.91
C ALA A 88 -4.29 -2.18 15.32
N ARG A 89 -3.09 -2.52 15.81
CA ARG A 89 -2.84 -3.08 17.14
C ARG A 89 -1.48 -2.65 17.68
N ASP A 90 -1.37 -2.52 19.00
CA ASP A 90 -0.13 -2.08 19.66
C ASP A 90 1.03 -3.09 19.56
N ASP A 91 0.72 -4.34 19.25
CA ASP A 91 1.67 -5.44 19.02
C ASP A 91 2.00 -5.68 17.53
N PHE A 92 1.30 -5.01 16.59
CA PHE A 92 1.41 -5.26 15.16
C PHE A 92 2.86 -5.29 14.66
N GLY A 93 3.62 -4.25 14.98
CA GLY A 93 4.99 -4.10 14.53
C GLY A 93 5.99 -4.96 15.30
N ALA A 94 5.70 -5.32 16.55
CA ALA A 94 6.59 -6.13 17.38
C ALA A 94 6.71 -7.55 16.81
N GLU A 95 5.61 -8.10 16.30
CA GLU A 95 5.57 -9.38 15.60
C GLU A 95 6.28 -9.35 14.22
N ARG A 96 6.68 -8.15 13.75
CA ARG A 96 7.26 -7.89 12.42
C ARG A 96 8.65 -7.24 12.46
N GLY A 97 9.24 -7.11 13.64
CA GLY A 97 10.60 -6.57 13.81
C GLY A 97 10.73 -5.04 13.79
N LEU A 98 9.60 -4.32 13.88
CA LEU A 98 9.52 -2.86 14.00
C LEU A 98 8.46 -2.49 15.08
N PRO A 99 8.79 -2.63 16.37
CA PRO A 99 7.83 -2.59 17.49
C PRO A 99 7.11 -1.25 17.70
N GLN A 100 7.58 -0.20 17.04
CA GLN A 100 6.96 1.12 17.05
C GLN A 100 5.75 1.24 16.13
N LEU A 101 5.56 0.29 15.21
CA LEU A 101 4.46 0.31 14.26
C LEU A 101 3.24 -0.38 14.84
N VAL A 102 2.08 0.20 14.54
CA VAL A 102 0.80 -0.22 15.11
C VAL A 102 -0.22 -0.59 14.04
N SER A 103 0.13 -0.53 12.76
CA SER A 103 -0.73 -0.98 11.66
C SER A 103 0.06 -1.23 10.37
N PRO A 104 -0.56 -1.84 9.33
CA PRO A 104 0.07 -2.05 8.03
C PRO A 104 0.04 -0.83 7.09
N GLY A 105 -0.85 0.13 7.35
CA GLY A 105 -1.13 1.26 6.45
C GLY A 105 -0.55 2.60 6.93
N TYR A 106 -0.94 3.72 6.31
CA TYR A 106 -0.48 5.05 6.75
C TYR A 106 -0.88 5.40 8.19
N TYR A 107 -1.92 4.78 8.73
CA TYR A 107 -2.38 4.98 10.10
C TYR A 107 -1.51 4.20 11.10
N GLY A 108 -0.27 4.63 11.31
CA GLY A 108 0.65 4.01 12.27
C GLY A 108 1.53 2.87 11.74
N GLY A 109 1.50 2.61 10.44
CA GLY A 109 2.45 1.72 9.76
C GLY A 109 3.73 2.42 9.31
N TYR A 110 4.56 1.67 8.58
CA TYR A 110 5.90 2.11 8.21
C TYR A 110 5.87 3.23 7.16
N ASN A 111 5.75 4.46 7.63
CA ASN A 111 5.66 5.63 6.76
C ASN A 111 7.01 6.36 6.70
N CYS A 112 7.86 6.00 5.74
CA CYS A 112 9.14 6.69 5.51
C CYS A 112 9.03 8.09 4.89
N MET A 113 7.83 8.68 4.86
CA MET A 113 7.62 10.04 4.35
C MET A 113 8.24 11.14 5.20
N GLY A 114 8.61 10.85 6.46
CA GLY A 114 9.28 11.80 7.35
C GLY A 114 10.78 12.00 7.10
N SER A 115 11.32 11.59 5.95
CA SER A 115 12.77 11.58 5.68
C SER A 115 13.51 10.69 6.70
N ASN A 116 14.74 11.02 7.07
CA ASN A 116 15.51 10.30 8.11
C ASN A 116 15.03 10.59 9.55
N ASN A 117 13.93 11.32 9.71
CA ASN A 117 13.36 11.65 11.00
C ASN A 117 11.84 11.34 11.01
N PRO A 118 11.43 10.08 10.75
CA PRO A 118 10.01 9.71 10.69
C PRO A 118 9.35 9.86 12.06
N ASP A 119 8.14 10.38 12.07
CA ASP A 119 7.28 10.43 13.24
C ASP A 119 6.47 9.15 13.39
N ILE A 120 5.98 8.91 14.61
CA ILE A 120 5.34 7.67 15.03
C ILE A 120 4.01 7.99 15.71
N LEU A 121 2.96 7.31 15.26
CA LEU A 121 1.65 7.35 15.90
C LEU A 121 1.73 6.65 17.26
N ALA A 122 1.22 7.29 18.31
CA ALA A 122 1.17 6.71 19.65
C ALA A 122 0.35 5.41 19.65
N LYS A 123 0.77 4.46 20.50
CA LYS A 123 0.00 3.25 20.79
C LYS A 123 -1.36 3.61 21.34
N LYS A 124 -2.33 2.71 21.24
CA LYS A 124 -3.61 2.87 21.92
C LYS A 124 -3.41 2.90 23.43
N GLU A 125 -2.59 2.00 23.97
CA GLU A 125 -2.30 1.95 25.40
C GLU A 125 -0.86 2.39 25.69
N ASN A 126 -0.70 3.51 26.41
CA ASN A 126 0.61 4.03 26.81
C ASN A 126 0.68 4.08 28.34
N ALA A 127 1.69 3.44 28.92
CA ALA A 127 1.83 3.34 30.38
C ALA A 127 2.27 4.67 31.02
N THR A 128 3.07 5.46 30.31
CA THR A 128 3.60 6.75 30.78
C THR A 128 3.61 7.79 29.67
N GLU A 129 3.72 9.08 30.03
CA GLU A 129 3.92 10.17 29.05
C GLU A 129 5.17 9.99 28.20
N SER A 130 6.18 9.28 28.73
CA SER A 130 7.39 8.98 27.98
C SER A 130 7.16 7.90 26.92
N ASP A 131 6.16 7.02 27.08
CA ASP A 131 5.82 5.98 26.11
C ASP A 131 4.95 6.50 24.97
N PHE A 132 4.22 7.60 25.23
CA PHE A 132 3.42 8.27 24.20
C PHE A 132 4.34 8.83 23.10
N ALA A 133 4.15 8.38 21.86
CA ALA A 133 5.02 8.73 20.74
C ALA A 133 4.83 10.19 20.26
N ASP A 134 4.90 10.44 18.95
CA ASP A 134 4.95 11.80 18.42
C ASP A 134 3.61 12.50 18.36
N HIS A 135 2.53 11.76 18.14
CA HIS A 135 1.17 12.28 18.10
C HIS A 135 0.16 11.16 18.32
N GLY A 136 -1.04 11.53 18.79
CA GLY A 136 -2.19 10.64 18.73
C GLY A 136 -2.97 10.80 17.42
N SER A 137 -4.15 10.18 17.34
CA SER A 137 -4.98 10.20 16.13
C SER A 137 -5.26 11.62 15.64
N ALA A 138 -5.62 12.56 16.51
CA ALA A 138 -5.91 13.94 16.12
C ALA A 138 -4.70 14.66 15.49
N GLY A 139 -3.49 14.46 16.04
CA GLY A 139 -2.28 15.01 15.45
C GLY A 139 -1.94 14.37 14.10
N LEU A 140 -2.23 13.08 13.93
CA LEU A 140 -2.10 12.41 12.63
C LEU A 140 -3.11 12.96 11.62
N VAL A 141 -4.35 13.26 12.02
CA VAL A 141 -5.38 13.88 11.15
C VAL A 141 -4.82 15.19 10.60
N LYS A 142 -4.36 16.08 11.46
CA LYS A 142 -3.76 17.36 11.06
C LYS A 142 -2.60 17.18 10.09
N ARG A 143 -1.75 16.21 10.36
CA ARG A 143 -0.58 15.93 9.53
C ARG A 143 -0.95 15.40 8.14
N CYS A 144 -1.91 14.51 8.05
CA CYS A 144 -2.18 13.74 6.83
C CYS A 144 -3.41 14.23 6.04
N ILE A 145 -4.14 15.24 6.51
CA ILE A 145 -5.35 15.75 5.85
C ILE A 145 -5.15 16.16 4.39
N SER A 146 -3.98 16.70 4.04
CA SER A 146 -3.66 17.07 2.66
C SER A 146 -3.54 15.87 1.69
N CYS A 147 -3.45 14.65 2.22
CA CYS A 147 -3.27 13.41 1.48
C CYS A 147 -4.43 12.42 1.68
N HIS A 148 -5.54 12.83 2.30
CA HIS A 148 -6.65 11.93 2.66
C HIS A 148 -8.01 12.66 2.60
N SER A 149 -9.04 12.00 2.05
CA SER A 149 -10.38 12.59 1.87
C SER A 149 -11.22 12.64 3.15
N GLY A 150 -10.88 11.83 4.14
CA GLY A 150 -11.62 11.71 5.40
C GLY A 150 -12.23 10.32 5.56
N GLY A 151 -13.09 10.12 6.56
CA GLY A 151 -13.60 8.81 6.93
C GLY A 151 -12.53 7.90 7.55
N GLY A 152 -12.85 6.62 7.71
CA GLY A 152 -11.93 5.61 8.28
C GLY A 152 -11.29 6.08 9.60
N TRP A 153 -9.97 6.22 9.62
CA TRP A 153 -9.20 6.63 10.80
C TRP A 153 -9.33 8.10 11.21
N MET A 154 -9.91 8.94 10.37
CA MET A 154 -10.27 10.32 10.72
C MET A 154 -11.66 10.43 11.37
N GLU A 155 -12.46 9.36 11.30
CA GLU A 155 -13.80 9.28 11.87
C GLU A 155 -13.89 8.33 13.07
N LYS A 156 -13.18 7.19 13.00
CA LYS A 156 -13.29 6.09 13.96
C LYS A 156 -11.95 5.80 14.65
N ASP A 157 -12.03 5.44 15.92
CA ASP A 157 -10.90 4.95 16.73
C ASP A 157 -10.44 3.55 16.26
N ARG A 158 -9.36 3.03 16.86
CA ARG A 158 -8.84 1.69 16.52
C ARG A 158 -9.82 0.54 16.79
N ASN A 159 -10.87 0.79 17.57
CA ASN A 159 -11.92 -0.16 17.88
C ASN A 159 -13.19 0.04 17.02
N GLY A 160 -13.17 0.98 16.06
CA GLY A 160 -14.28 1.25 15.15
C GLY A 160 -15.36 2.17 15.71
N ARG A 161 -15.14 2.79 16.88
CA ARG A 161 -16.09 3.75 17.48
C ARG A 161 -15.83 5.14 16.93
N ARG A 162 -16.88 5.88 16.59
CA ARG A 162 -16.75 7.28 16.15
C ARG A 162 -16.19 8.14 17.28
N TYR A 163 -15.16 8.94 17.04
CA TYR A 163 -14.42 9.60 18.12
C TYR A 163 -15.28 10.57 18.96
N ASP A 164 -16.13 11.35 18.30
CA ASP A 164 -17.00 12.37 18.91
C ASP A 164 -18.23 11.80 19.63
N GLU A 165 -18.52 10.51 19.46
CA GLU A 165 -19.59 9.78 20.16
C GLU A 165 -19.13 9.11 21.45
N VAL A 166 -17.82 8.98 21.68
CA VAL A 166 -17.27 8.35 22.88
C VAL A 166 -17.23 9.35 24.04
N ASP A 167 -17.82 8.97 25.18
CA ASP A 167 -17.78 9.76 26.42
C ASP A 167 -16.32 9.95 26.86
N SER A 168 -15.85 11.19 26.79
CA SER A 168 -14.47 11.57 27.11
C SER A 168 -14.07 11.23 28.55
N THR A 169 -15.02 11.10 29.47
CA THR A 169 -14.75 10.72 30.87
C THR A 169 -14.46 9.23 31.05
N THR A 170 -14.76 8.42 30.04
CA THR A 170 -14.54 6.96 30.05
C THR A 170 -13.23 6.55 29.38
N VAL A 171 -12.54 7.49 28.74
CA VAL A 171 -11.29 7.28 28.04
C VAL A 171 -10.15 7.05 29.04
N THR A 172 -9.35 6.01 28.80
CA THR A 172 -8.14 5.74 29.58
C THR A 172 -7.10 6.85 29.38
N ALA A 173 -6.44 7.27 30.45
CA ALA A 173 -5.38 8.26 30.36
C ALA A 173 -4.28 7.82 29.37
N LEU A 174 -3.80 8.77 28.56
CA LEU A 174 -2.79 8.54 27.52
C LEU A 174 -3.22 7.57 26.40
N ASP A 175 -4.52 7.36 26.18
CA ASP A 175 -4.98 6.61 25.01
C ASP A 175 -4.59 7.34 23.72
N GLY A 176 -3.81 6.71 22.84
CA GLY A 176 -3.31 7.34 21.60
C GLY A 176 -4.40 7.75 20.60
N ASP A 177 -5.62 7.25 20.75
CA ASP A 177 -6.77 7.65 19.95
C ASP A 177 -7.40 8.97 20.46
N TYR A 178 -7.24 9.27 21.75
CA TYR A 178 -7.95 10.35 22.44
C TYR A 178 -7.04 11.37 23.10
N PHE A 179 -5.74 11.14 23.18
CA PHE A 179 -4.74 12.09 23.63
C PHE A 179 -3.88 12.53 22.45
N ASN A 180 -3.34 13.73 22.50
CA ASN A 180 -2.41 14.21 21.49
C ASN A 180 -1.25 14.97 22.14
N ARG A 181 -0.07 14.85 21.52
CA ARG A 181 1.09 15.65 21.87
C ARG A 181 1.00 17.00 21.14
N SER A 182 1.06 18.07 21.91
CA SER A 182 1.01 19.46 21.47
C SER A 182 2.15 20.25 22.13
N THR A 183 2.24 21.54 21.84
CA THR A 183 3.18 22.45 22.48
C THR A 183 2.41 23.47 23.32
N ASP A 184 2.83 23.70 24.56
CA ASP A 184 2.23 24.74 25.41
C ASP A 184 2.71 26.16 25.04
N ALA A 185 2.21 27.16 25.77
CA ALA A 185 2.53 28.57 25.55
C ALA A 185 4.01 28.90 25.78
N ASP A 186 4.72 28.09 26.56
CA ASP A 186 6.14 28.25 26.88
C ASP A 186 7.04 27.46 25.90
N GLY A 187 6.45 26.76 24.94
CA GLY A 187 7.17 25.96 23.94
C GLY A 187 7.49 24.53 24.40
N ASN A 188 6.97 24.07 25.53
CA ASN A 188 7.21 22.72 26.03
C ASN A 188 6.23 21.71 25.44
N PRO A 189 6.66 20.47 25.18
CA PRO A 189 5.74 19.42 24.75
C PRO A 189 4.81 19.04 25.90
N VAL A 190 3.50 18.98 25.61
CA VAL A 190 2.46 18.54 26.54
C VAL A 190 1.59 17.49 25.89
N ILE A 191 1.09 16.54 26.68
CA ILE A 191 0.13 15.54 26.22
C ILE A 191 -1.20 15.84 26.88
N THR A 192 -2.22 16.11 26.08
CA THR A 192 -3.54 16.47 26.56
C THR A 192 -4.61 15.64 25.87
N GLN A 193 -5.70 15.36 26.58
CA GLN A 193 -6.86 14.75 25.96
C GLN A 193 -7.41 15.69 24.88
N TRP A 194 -7.66 15.14 23.70
CA TRP A 194 -8.28 15.82 22.58
C TRP A 194 -9.80 15.90 22.77
N ASP A 195 -10.37 17.07 22.53
CA ASP A 195 -11.81 17.31 22.64
C ASP A 195 -12.50 17.01 21.31
N TRP A 196 -12.79 15.73 21.06
CA TRP A 196 -13.47 15.28 19.85
C TRP A 196 -14.91 15.79 19.77
N GLN A 197 -15.60 15.99 20.91
CA GLN A 197 -16.94 16.60 20.90
C GLN A 197 -16.90 18.04 20.36
N LYS A 198 -15.86 18.80 20.69
CA LYS A 198 -15.66 20.15 20.16
C LYS A 198 -15.19 20.14 18.70
N SER A 199 -14.13 19.40 18.37
CA SER A 199 -13.59 19.40 17.01
C SER A 199 -14.55 18.75 15.99
N GLY A 200 -15.30 17.76 16.46
CA GLY A 200 -15.92 16.73 15.62
C GLY A 200 -14.88 15.87 14.93
N VAL A 201 -15.33 15.10 13.95
CA VAL A 201 -14.51 14.22 13.11
C VAL A 201 -14.46 14.71 11.66
N VAL A 202 -13.58 14.13 10.84
CA VAL A 202 -13.57 14.34 9.39
C VAL A 202 -14.26 13.15 8.74
N GLU A 203 -15.48 13.35 8.26
CA GLU A 203 -16.19 12.35 7.44
C GLU A 203 -15.53 12.26 6.05
N ASN A 204 -15.92 11.29 5.23
CA ASN A 204 -15.36 11.21 3.88
C ASN A 204 -15.95 12.30 2.98
N ASP A 205 -15.12 13.24 2.52
CA ASP A 205 -15.52 14.22 1.52
C ASP A 205 -15.63 13.58 0.12
N CYS A 206 -16.82 13.05 -0.18
CA CYS A 206 -17.11 12.41 -1.47
C CYS A 206 -16.82 13.34 -2.67
N LEU A 207 -16.94 14.65 -2.49
CA LEU A 207 -16.76 15.63 -3.57
C LEU A 207 -15.29 15.85 -3.92
N MET A 208 -14.35 15.48 -3.04
CA MET A 208 -12.94 15.39 -3.44
C MET A 208 -12.73 14.41 -4.60
N CYS A 209 -13.54 13.36 -4.71
CA CYS A 209 -13.45 12.38 -5.80
C CYS A 209 -14.47 12.64 -6.91
N HIS A 210 -15.65 13.16 -6.57
CA HIS A 210 -16.77 13.30 -7.50
C HIS A 210 -17.00 14.71 -8.04
N ALA A 211 -16.26 15.73 -7.59
CA ALA A 211 -16.24 17.05 -8.24
C ALA A 211 -15.20 17.10 -9.36
N ARG A 212 -15.52 17.81 -10.44
CA ARG A 212 -14.55 18.10 -11.50
C ARG A 212 -13.80 19.39 -11.18
N TYR A 213 -12.51 19.31 -10.86
CA TYR A 213 -11.80 20.47 -10.30
C TYR A 213 -11.66 21.66 -11.24
N VAL A 214 -11.62 21.42 -12.56
CA VAL A 214 -11.59 22.51 -13.55
C VAL A 214 -12.85 23.37 -13.55
N ASP A 215 -13.94 22.90 -12.94
CA ASP A 215 -15.20 23.66 -12.81
C ASP A 215 -15.31 24.43 -11.49
N LEU A 216 -14.36 24.26 -10.56
CA LEU A 216 -14.34 25.03 -9.31
C LEU A 216 -14.13 26.51 -9.61
N LYS A 217 -14.82 27.37 -8.86
CA LYS A 217 -14.82 28.83 -9.03
C LYS A 217 -14.73 29.54 -7.69
N SER A 218 -14.07 30.70 -7.67
CA SER A 218 -14.20 31.64 -6.56
C SER A 218 -15.43 32.52 -6.77
N PHE A 219 -16.26 32.63 -5.74
CA PHE A 219 -17.49 33.42 -5.75
C PHE A 219 -17.40 34.71 -4.91
N ASP A 220 -16.37 34.83 -4.08
CA ASP A 220 -16.08 36.05 -3.32
C ASP A 220 -14.97 36.83 -4.02
N ALA A 221 -15.32 37.98 -4.58
CA ALA A 221 -14.39 38.84 -5.31
C ALA A 221 -13.30 39.48 -4.42
N ARG A 222 -13.44 39.39 -3.08
CA ARG A 222 -12.42 39.84 -2.13
C ARG A 222 -11.26 38.85 -1.98
N LEU A 223 -11.47 37.59 -2.37
CA LEU A 223 -10.43 36.56 -2.34
C LEU A 223 -9.40 36.77 -3.47
N PRO A 224 -8.17 36.25 -3.33
CA PRO A 224 -7.10 36.47 -4.30
C PRO A 224 -7.46 36.00 -5.73
N ALA A 225 -7.57 36.93 -6.67
CA ALA A 225 -7.97 36.65 -8.06
C ALA A 225 -6.95 35.82 -8.89
N GLY A 226 -5.72 35.63 -8.39
CA GLY A 226 -4.65 34.90 -9.06
C GLY A 226 -4.44 33.46 -8.59
N GLU A 227 -5.19 33.03 -7.58
CA GLU A 227 -5.06 31.70 -7.00
C GLU A 227 -6.10 30.75 -7.59
N ALA A 228 -5.73 29.49 -7.82
CA ALA A 228 -6.65 28.50 -8.37
C ALA A 228 -7.68 28.09 -7.29
N PRO A 229 -8.99 28.01 -7.60
CA PRO A 229 -10.01 27.62 -6.61
C PRO A 229 -9.75 26.27 -5.92
N LEU A 230 -9.10 25.34 -6.62
CA LEU A 230 -8.66 24.06 -6.03
C LEU A 230 -7.63 24.24 -4.91
N ASP A 231 -6.71 25.21 -5.05
CA ASP A 231 -5.69 25.49 -4.03
C ASP A 231 -6.32 26.24 -2.85
N MET A 232 -7.20 27.20 -3.13
CA MET A 232 -7.99 27.88 -2.09
C MET A 232 -8.83 26.90 -1.26
N PHE A 233 -9.48 25.91 -1.90
CA PHE A 233 -10.17 24.82 -1.21
C PHE A 233 -9.24 24.07 -0.24
N LYS A 234 -8.02 23.72 -0.68
CA LYS A 234 -7.06 23.00 0.16
C LYS A 234 -6.62 23.85 1.34
N ASP A 235 -6.44 25.14 1.15
CA ASP A 235 -6.02 26.06 2.19
C ASP A 235 -7.13 26.27 3.22
N VAL A 236 -8.39 26.43 2.79
CA VAL A 236 -9.54 26.43 3.72
C VAL A 236 -9.61 25.10 4.48
N ARG A 237 -9.61 23.97 3.78
CA ARG A 237 -9.75 22.64 4.40
C ARG A 237 -8.63 22.38 5.40
N ARG A 238 -7.38 22.69 5.07
CA ARG A 238 -6.22 22.41 5.90
C ARG A 238 -5.93 23.52 6.91
N HIS A 239 -5.63 24.72 6.43
CA HIS A 239 -5.05 25.80 7.22
C HIS A 239 -6.12 26.57 8.00
N SER A 240 -7.30 26.81 7.43
CA SER A 240 -8.38 27.46 8.18
C SER A 240 -9.06 26.54 9.17
N LEU A 241 -9.31 25.29 8.80
CA LEU A 241 -10.16 24.39 9.58
C LEU A 241 -9.37 23.39 10.41
N ILE A 242 -8.58 22.54 9.77
CA ILE A 242 -7.97 21.38 10.44
C ILE A 242 -6.81 21.78 11.36
N ASP A 243 -5.95 22.71 10.93
CA ASP A 243 -4.86 23.22 11.78
C ASP A 243 -5.42 23.96 13.02
N ASN A 244 -6.65 24.48 12.95
CA ASN A 244 -7.39 25.17 14.02
C ASN A 244 -8.46 24.31 14.72
N ASP A 245 -8.35 22.98 14.65
CA ASP A 245 -9.17 22.03 15.42
C ASP A 245 -10.65 21.95 14.99
N HIS A 246 -11.04 22.47 13.82
CA HIS A 246 -12.41 22.47 13.31
C HIS A 246 -12.68 21.33 12.32
N PHE A 247 -12.48 20.08 12.76
CA PHE A 247 -12.52 18.89 11.90
C PHE A 247 -13.87 18.70 11.19
N ARG A 248 -15.00 18.89 11.88
CA ARG A 248 -16.35 18.73 11.31
C ARG A 248 -16.68 19.64 10.12
N TYR A 249 -15.91 20.72 9.94
CA TYR A 249 -16.15 21.68 8.86
C TYR A 249 -15.38 21.32 7.58
N ALA A 250 -14.41 20.42 7.66
CA ALA A 250 -13.44 20.15 6.60
C ALA A 250 -14.11 19.78 5.27
N ASP A 251 -15.17 18.97 5.32
CA ASP A 251 -15.85 18.49 4.12
C ASP A 251 -16.68 19.60 3.47
N SER A 252 -17.15 20.57 4.26
CA SER A 252 -17.88 21.74 3.74
C SER A 252 -16.97 22.69 2.92
N ALA A 253 -15.64 22.58 3.04
CA ALA A 253 -14.69 23.46 2.35
C ALA A 253 -14.89 23.51 0.83
N ILE A 254 -15.10 22.35 0.20
CA ILE A 254 -15.26 22.28 -1.27
C ILE A 254 -16.56 22.94 -1.76
N LEU A 255 -17.59 22.99 -0.91
CA LEU A 255 -18.90 23.57 -1.24
C LEU A 255 -18.86 25.09 -1.45
N GLU A 256 -17.83 25.77 -0.93
CA GLU A 256 -17.56 27.19 -1.17
C GLU A 256 -17.14 27.46 -2.62
N PHE A 257 -16.45 26.50 -3.24
CA PHE A 257 -15.87 26.65 -4.57
C PHE A 257 -16.60 25.84 -5.65
N LEU A 258 -17.48 24.92 -5.25
CA LEU A 258 -18.25 24.10 -6.17
C LEU A 258 -19.32 24.93 -6.89
N ASN A 259 -19.14 25.11 -8.21
CA ASN A 259 -20.16 25.74 -9.03
C ASN A 259 -21.29 24.75 -9.34
N ILE A 260 -22.48 24.98 -8.78
CA ILE A 260 -23.62 24.09 -9.02
C ILE A 260 -24.36 24.38 -10.35
N ASN A 261 -23.92 25.40 -11.08
CA ASN A 261 -24.52 25.73 -12.37
C ASN A 261 -24.07 24.77 -13.47
N MET A 262 -25.04 24.14 -14.14
CA MET A 262 -24.83 23.21 -15.24
C MET A 262 -25.40 23.69 -16.59
N ASP A 263 -26.02 24.87 -16.65
CA ASP A 263 -26.67 25.36 -17.88
C ASP A 263 -25.73 26.12 -18.83
N GLY A 264 -24.47 26.33 -18.41
CA GLY A 264 -23.44 27.03 -19.18
C GLY A 264 -23.58 28.55 -19.24
N ASN A 265 -24.58 29.14 -18.58
CA ASN A 265 -24.76 30.59 -18.47
C ASN A 265 -24.07 31.12 -17.21
N PRO A 266 -22.96 31.89 -17.32
CA PRO A 266 -22.23 32.37 -16.15
C PRO A 266 -23.06 33.24 -15.19
N ALA A 267 -24.15 33.85 -15.66
CA ALA A 267 -25.05 34.62 -14.79
C ALA A 267 -25.77 33.77 -13.72
N ASN A 268 -25.79 32.44 -13.90
CA ASN A 268 -26.40 31.49 -12.98
C ASN A 268 -25.37 30.79 -12.08
N ASP A 269 -24.07 31.07 -12.25
CA ASP A 269 -23.00 30.52 -11.41
C ASP A 269 -23.25 30.86 -9.94
N LYS A 270 -23.18 29.85 -9.09
CA LYS A 270 -23.33 30.01 -7.64
C LYS A 270 -22.70 28.84 -6.88
N ALA A 271 -22.26 29.11 -5.66
CA ALA A 271 -21.89 28.10 -4.67
C ALA A 271 -23.07 27.73 -3.76
N LEU A 272 -22.91 26.63 -3.02
CA LEU A 272 -23.87 26.16 -2.01
C LEU A 272 -23.76 26.94 -0.69
N MET A 273 -22.55 27.35 -0.33
CA MET A 273 -22.26 28.07 0.91
C MET A 273 -21.02 28.95 0.77
N GLN A 274 -20.78 29.82 1.74
CA GLN A 274 -19.54 30.61 1.87
C GLN A 274 -19.10 30.64 3.32
N PHE A 275 -17.78 30.62 3.57
CA PHE A 275 -17.26 30.94 4.89
C PHE A 275 -17.23 32.46 5.05
N ALA A 276 -17.55 32.97 6.24
CA ALA A 276 -17.42 34.39 6.49
C ALA A 276 -15.94 34.80 6.40
N ARG A 277 -15.69 36.04 5.99
CA ARG A 277 -14.34 36.63 5.91
C ARG A 277 -14.35 38.00 6.58
N VAL A 278 -13.26 38.35 7.23
CA VAL A 278 -13.02 39.66 7.86
C VAL A 278 -12.04 40.42 6.96
N ASP A 279 -12.32 41.71 6.72
CA ASP A 279 -11.45 42.55 5.90
C ASP A 279 -10.06 42.68 6.57
N ASP A 280 -9.00 42.24 5.87
CA ASP A 280 -7.63 42.21 6.40
C ASP A 280 -6.92 43.57 6.23
N ASP A 281 -7.41 44.43 5.34
CA ASP A 281 -6.80 45.72 5.01
C ASP A 281 -7.81 46.83 4.65
N ALA A 282 -7.31 48.04 4.44
CA ALA A 282 -8.11 49.21 4.07
C ALA A 282 -8.66 49.15 2.63
N ASP A 283 -8.19 48.19 1.82
CA ASP A 283 -8.56 48.00 0.41
C ASP A 283 -9.67 46.95 0.23
N GLY A 284 -10.07 46.26 1.30
CA GLY A 284 -11.18 45.30 1.33
C GLY A 284 -10.83 43.91 0.82
N ALA A 285 -9.54 43.56 0.76
CA ALA A 285 -9.08 42.21 0.47
C ALA A 285 -9.17 41.32 1.72
N VAL A 286 -9.32 40.01 1.51
CA VAL A 286 -9.40 39.02 2.60
C VAL A 286 -8.47 37.84 2.33
N ALA A 287 -7.81 37.33 3.37
CA ALA A 287 -7.06 36.08 3.29
C ALA A 287 -8.00 34.87 3.20
N VAL A 288 -7.63 33.90 2.37
CA VAL A 288 -8.32 32.60 2.27
C VAL A 288 -8.33 31.90 3.63
N GLU A 289 -7.20 31.98 4.35
CA GLU A 289 -6.93 31.22 5.58
C GLU A 289 -7.69 31.74 6.82
N THR A 290 -8.19 32.98 6.81
CA THR A 290 -8.80 33.62 7.99
C THR A 290 -10.32 33.51 7.99
N ILE A 291 -10.88 32.72 8.91
CA ILE A 291 -12.32 32.56 9.09
C ILE A 291 -12.71 33.03 10.51
N PRO A 292 -13.63 33.99 10.67
CA PRO A 292 -14.08 34.41 11.98
C PRO A 292 -14.88 33.30 12.66
N LEU A 293 -14.73 33.24 13.98
CA LEU A 293 -15.48 32.32 14.84
C LEU A 293 -16.68 33.03 15.48
N ASP A 294 -17.74 32.27 15.72
CA ASP A 294 -18.93 32.74 16.41
C ASP A 294 -18.74 32.78 17.94
N ALA A 295 -19.82 33.04 18.69
CA ALA A 295 -19.78 33.08 20.16
C ALA A 295 -19.48 31.73 20.83
N ASN A 296 -19.65 30.62 20.11
CA ASN A 296 -19.33 29.26 20.56
C ASN A 296 -17.92 28.84 20.13
N GLY A 297 -17.20 29.70 19.40
CA GLY A 297 -15.89 29.39 18.84
C GLY A 297 -15.98 28.50 17.59
N GLU A 298 -17.09 28.53 16.86
CA GLU A 298 -17.31 27.77 15.64
C GLU A 298 -17.11 28.63 14.38
N PRO A 299 -16.53 28.09 13.28
CA PRO A 299 -16.42 28.80 12.01
C PRO A 299 -17.77 29.32 11.50
N VAL A 300 -17.82 30.60 11.19
CA VAL A 300 -19.05 31.22 10.67
C VAL A 300 -19.22 30.89 9.19
N ILE A 301 -20.32 30.23 8.85
CA ILE A 301 -20.72 29.91 7.47
C ILE A 301 -22.07 30.52 7.12
N THR A 302 -22.29 30.77 5.83
CA THR A 302 -23.57 31.23 5.29
C THR A 302 -24.01 30.34 4.13
N TRP A 303 -25.17 29.71 4.27
CA TRP A 303 -25.77 28.88 3.23
C TRP A 303 -26.53 29.71 2.20
N ASN A 304 -26.36 29.38 0.93
CA ASN A 304 -27.04 30.04 -0.18
C ASN A 304 -28.43 29.41 -0.40
N ALA A 305 -29.48 30.00 0.19
CA ALA A 305 -30.85 29.50 0.02
C ALA A 305 -31.30 29.41 -1.45
N ALA A 306 -30.75 30.23 -2.36
CA ALA A 306 -31.08 30.20 -3.79
C ALA A 306 -30.41 29.06 -4.56
N ALA A 307 -29.56 28.26 -3.90
CA ALA A 307 -29.00 27.02 -4.42
C ALA A 307 -29.94 25.82 -4.22
N PHE A 308 -31.02 25.98 -3.45
CA PHE A 308 -32.00 24.94 -3.14
C PHE A 308 -33.31 25.20 -3.86
N ASP A 309 -34.00 24.14 -4.26
CA ASP A 309 -35.32 24.21 -4.88
C ASP A 309 -36.44 24.43 -3.84
N GLY A 310 -37.69 24.46 -4.32
CA GLY A 310 -38.87 24.67 -3.46
C GLY A 310 -39.11 23.55 -2.42
N ASP A 311 -38.53 22.37 -2.65
CA ASP A 311 -38.55 21.23 -1.73
C ASP A 311 -37.31 21.20 -0.83
N ARG A 312 -36.51 22.28 -0.85
CA ARG A 312 -35.26 22.46 -0.10
C ARG A 312 -34.19 21.43 -0.49
N LYS A 313 -34.08 21.10 -1.77
CA LYS A 313 -33.07 20.18 -2.28
C LYS A 313 -32.10 20.88 -3.22
N ALA A 314 -30.83 20.47 -3.18
CA ALA A 314 -29.79 20.96 -4.06
C ALA A 314 -29.48 19.92 -5.15
N VAL A 315 -29.22 20.40 -6.37
CA VAL A 315 -28.68 19.60 -7.47
C VAL A 315 -27.18 19.86 -7.53
N ILE A 316 -26.38 18.79 -7.45
CA ILE A 316 -24.92 18.89 -7.41
C ILE A 316 -24.35 18.29 -8.71
N PRO A 317 -23.46 18.99 -9.43
CA PRO A 317 -22.74 18.40 -10.55
C PRO A 317 -21.70 17.40 -10.05
N MET A 318 -21.77 16.16 -10.52
CA MET A 318 -20.85 15.09 -10.12
C MET A 318 -20.36 14.29 -11.33
N VAL A 319 -19.10 13.87 -11.29
CA VAL A 319 -18.55 12.87 -12.23
C VAL A 319 -18.81 11.46 -11.69
N ARG A 320 -19.10 10.51 -12.59
CA ARG A 320 -19.33 9.11 -12.21
C ARG A 320 -18.04 8.45 -11.72
N TYR A 321 -16.92 8.79 -12.34
CA TYR A 321 -15.60 8.32 -11.95
C TYR A 321 -14.68 9.51 -11.69
N PRO A 322 -13.77 9.44 -10.72
CA PRO A 322 -12.86 10.53 -10.43
C PRO A 322 -11.99 10.90 -11.63
N ALA A 323 -11.82 12.19 -11.87
CA ALA A 323 -10.87 12.67 -12.88
C ALA A 323 -9.43 12.45 -12.41
N ASN A 324 -8.46 12.45 -13.35
CA ASN A 324 -7.05 12.23 -13.03
C ASN A 324 -6.55 13.19 -11.95
N ASP A 325 -6.95 14.47 -12.02
CA ASP A 325 -6.55 15.50 -11.07
C ASP A 325 -7.01 15.23 -9.63
N ALA A 326 -8.13 14.53 -9.42
CA ALA A 326 -8.60 14.06 -8.13
C ALA A 326 -7.66 13.03 -7.51
N CYS A 327 -7.29 11.98 -8.24
CA CYS A 327 -6.27 11.02 -7.79
C CYS A 327 -4.95 11.75 -7.53
N MET A 328 -4.59 12.64 -8.46
CA MET A 328 -3.37 13.41 -8.42
C MET A 328 -3.37 14.47 -7.31
N GLN A 329 -4.46 14.73 -6.58
CA GLN A 329 -4.39 15.60 -5.39
C GLN A 329 -3.43 15.02 -4.35
N CYS A 330 -3.56 13.73 -4.05
CA CYS A 330 -2.71 13.02 -3.09
C CYS A 330 -1.46 12.47 -3.78
N HIS A 331 -1.59 12.03 -5.04
CA HIS A 331 -0.50 11.47 -5.82
C HIS A 331 0.38 12.52 -6.55
N ARG A 332 0.09 13.85 -6.57
CA ARG A 332 0.97 14.87 -7.23
C ARG A 332 2.34 15.00 -6.60
N THR A 333 2.43 14.80 -5.29
CA THR A 333 3.71 14.71 -4.60
C THR A 333 4.57 13.55 -5.15
N ALA A 334 3.95 12.61 -5.87
CA ALA A 334 4.56 11.49 -6.57
C ALA A 334 5.23 11.83 -7.91
N ASN A 335 4.72 12.79 -8.70
CA ASN A 335 5.27 13.02 -10.04
C ASN A 335 6.75 13.45 -10.03
N SER A 336 7.17 14.26 -9.06
CA SER A 336 8.57 14.70 -8.99
C SER A 336 9.44 13.92 -8.02
N ARG A 337 8.82 13.19 -7.07
CA ARG A 337 9.55 12.44 -6.04
C ARG A 337 9.45 10.92 -6.20
N ARG A 338 8.52 10.39 -7.00
CA ARG A 338 8.09 8.98 -6.95
C ARG A 338 7.81 8.29 -8.28
N GLY A 339 8.04 8.98 -9.40
CA GLY A 339 8.03 8.31 -10.70
C GLY A 339 6.66 8.01 -11.29
N PHE A 340 5.58 8.59 -10.74
CA PHE A 340 4.26 8.56 -11.40
C PHE A 340 4.29 9.51 -12.59
N TYR A 341 4.45 8.96 -13.79
CA TYR A 341 4.32 9.71 -15.03
C TYR A 341 3.25 8.99 -15.88
N GLY A 342 2.66 9.62 -16.90
CA GLY A 342 1.83 8.88 -17.87
C GLY A 342 0.34 9.21 -17.97
N PHE A 343 -0.28 9.96 -17.06
CA PHE A 343 -1.70 10.35 -17.22
C PHE A 343 -1.94 11.83 -16.85
N GLY A 344 -2.62 12.56 -17.75
CA GLY A 344 -2.79 14.02 -17.72
C GLY A 344 -2.43 14.69 -19.07
N ASP A 345 -2.77 15.97 -19.26
CA ASP A 345 -2.61 16.68 -20.55
C ASP A 345 -1.19 16.64 -21.11
N ASN A 346 -0.18 16.59 -20.24
CA ASN A 346 1.23 16.58 -20.61
C ASN A 346 1.76 15.18 -21.02
N ALA A 347 0.95 14.12 -20.97
CA ALA A 347 1.36 12.74 -21.29
C ALA A 347 1.19 12.34 -22.77
N THR A 348 1.01 13.30 -23.68
CA THR A 348 0.82 13.02 -25.11
C THR A 348 2.14 12.70 -25.81
N LEU A 349 2.13 11.72 -26.73
CA LEU A 349 3.28 11.44 -27.61
C LEU A 349 3.60 12.67 -28.48
N VAL A 350 4.85 13.13 -28.44
CA VAL A 350 5.34 14.24 -29.27
C VAL A 350 6.47 13.72 -30.16
N TYR A 351 6.37 13.96 -31.46
CA TYR A 351 7.41 13.62 -32.44
C TYR A 351 8.17 14.88 -32.83
N ASP A 352 9.47 14.72 -33.08
CA ASP A 352 10.32 15.78 -33.61
C ASP A 352 10.12 15.95 -35.13
N GLU A 353 10.84 16.89 -35.72
CA GLU A 353 10.76 17.21 -37.15
C GLU A 353 11.20 16.06 -38.09
N ASN A 354 11.77 14.98 -37.56
CA ASN A 354 12.21 13.80 -38.29
C ASN A 354 11.31 12.57 -38.05
N ASP A 355 10.11 12.77 -37.49
CA ASP A 355 9.20 11.69 -37.04
C ASP A 355 9.83 10.76 -35.98
N LEU A 356 10.84 11.23 -35.25
CA LEU A 356 11.39 10.51 -34.11
C LEU A 356 10.65 10.95 -32.85
N LEU A 357 10.34 10.00 -31.97
CA LEU A 357 9.71 10.31 -30.70
C LEU A 357 10.63 11.24 -29.89
N VAL A 358 10.12 12.41 -29.50
CA VAL A 358 10.79 13.28 -28.53
C VAL A 358 10.82 12.51 -27.22
N ARG A 359 12.01 12.37 -26.62
CA ARG A 359 12.17 11.76 -25.30
C ARG A 359 11.42 12.57 -24.24
N ASP A 360 10.13 12.27 -24.08
CA ASP A 360 9.30 12.69 -22.97
C ASP A 360 9.34 11.61 -21.89
N TYR A 361 9.29 12.02 -20.64
CA TYR A 361 9.22 11.10 -19.50
C TYR A 361 7.77 10.87 -19.06
N GLN A 362 6.80 11.56 -19.68
CA GLN A 362 5.38 11.50 -19.36
C GLN A 362 4.54 10.69 -20.36
N ASP A 363 5.13 10.12 -21.40
CA ASP A 363 4.41 9.30 -22.36
C ASP A 363 4.17 7.88 -21.84
N ASP A 364 3.00 7.33 -22.16
CA ASP A 364 2.69 5.91 -22.05
C ASP A 364 2.10 5.48 -23.39
N VAL A 365 2.60 4.39 -23.97
CA VAL A 365 2.15 3.92 -25.29
C VAL A 365 0.67 3.54 -25.34
N HIS A 366 0.05 3.28 -24.19
CA HIS A 366 -1.36 2.93 -24.12
C HIS A 366 -2.26 4.17 -24.12
N LYS A 367 -1.75 5.36 -23.77
CA LYS A 367 -2.58 6.56 -23.69
C LYS A 367 -3.16 6.91 -25.07
N GLY A 368 -4.48 7.06 -25.13
CA GLY A 368 -5.21 7.35 -26.37
C GLY A 368 -5.51 6.14 -27.24
N LEU A 369 -5.16 4.93 -26.81
CA LEU A 369 -5.60 3.69 -27.46
C LEU A 369 -6.96 3.25 -26.91
N ASP A 370 -7.74 2.56 -27.74
CA ASP A 370 -9.00 1.96 -27.33
C ASP A 370 -8.79 0.57 -26.72
N TRP A 371 -9.44 0.31 -25.58
CA TRP A 371 -9.60 -1.03 -25.01
C TRP A 371 -11.06 -1.45 -25.07
N THR A 372 -11.30 -2.71 -25.47
CA THR A 372 -12.63 -3.32 -25.44
C THR A 372 -12.65 -4.42 -24.40
N GLU A 373 -13.52 -4.29 -23.42
CA GLU A 373 -13.69 -5.26 -22.35
C GLU A 373 -14.47 -6.50 -22.83
N ALA A 374 -14.38 -7.62 -22.12
CA ALA A 374 -15.09 -8.87 -22.43
C ALA A 374 -16.62 -8.69 -22.58
N ASN A 375 -17.19 -7.69 -21.91
CA ASN A 375 -18.60 -7.33 -22.04
C ASN A 375 -18.95 -6.57 -23.35
N GLY A 376 -17.96 -6.30 -24.21
CA GLY A 376 -18.10 -5.60 -25.48
C GLY A 376 -18.04 -4.07 -25.40
N GLU A 377 -17.84 -3.48 -24.21
CA GLU A 377 -17.74 -2.03 -24.05
C GLU A 377 -16.34 -1.54 -24.39
N THR A 378 -16.25 -0.60 -25.33
CA THR A 378 -15.00 0.01 -25.78
C THR A 378 -14.82 1.39 -25.16
N ARG A 379 -13.63 1.68 -24.63
CA ARG A 379 -13.25 3.03 -24.17
C ARG A 379 -11.79 3.33 -24.48
N GLU A 380 -11.52 4.61 -24.72
CA GLU A 380 -10.18 5.13 -24.88
C GLU A 380 -9.47 5.19 -23.52
N ILE A 381 -8.22 4.74 -23.46
CA ILE A 381 -7.37 4.78 -22.27
C ILE A 381 -6.88 6.22 -22.09
N GLN A 382 -7.66 7.03 -21.37
CA GLN A 382 -7.39 8.46 -21.16
C GLN A 382 -7.05 8.82 -19.71
N ASN A 383 -7.46 7.99 -18.76
CA ASN A 383 -7.33 8.27 -17.34
C ASN A 383 -7.12 7.01 -16.51
N CYS A 384 -6.78 7.19 -15.24
CA CYS A 384 -6.46 6.10 -14.32
C CYS A 384 -7.59 5.07 -14.19
N ASN A 385 -8.85 5.46 -14.42
CA ASN A 385 -10.01 4.56 -14.26
C ASN A 385 -10.00 3.40 -15.25
N ALA A 386 -9.32 3.53 -16.39
CA ALA A 386 -9.16 2.44 -17.34
C ALA A 386 -8.55 1.19 -16.68
N CYS A 387 -7.63 1.37 -15.72
CA CYS A 387 -6.95 0.26 -15.05
C CYS A 387 -7.35 0.09 -13.58
N HIS A 388 -7.70 1.19 -12.91
CA HIS A 388 -7.88 1.22 -11.45
C HIS A 388 -9.33 1.13 -10.97
N THR A 389 -10.30 1.12 -11.88
CA THR A 389 -11.72 1.18 -11.52
C THR A 389 -12.50 -0.01 -12.07
N ARG A 390 -13.05 -0.82 -11.16
CA ARG A 390 -13.81 -2.07 -11.47
C ARG A 390 -14.93 -1.87 -12.47
N ASN A 391 -15.72 -0.82 -12.23
CA ASN A 391 -16.96 -0.54 -12.94
C ASN A 391 -16.79 0.50 -14.05
N TYR A 392 -15.56 0.95 -14.35
CA TYR A 392 -15.27 1.50 -15.68
C TYR A 392 -15.65 0.41 -16.72
N TYR A 393 -15.70 0.56 -18.02
CA TYR A 393 -16.27 -0.46 -18.93
C TYR A 393 -17.67 -1.05 -18.65
N ASN A 394 -18.41 -0.72 -17.58
CA ASN A 394 -19.85 -1.03 -17.54
C ASN A 394 -20.60 -0.23 -18.62
N PRO A 395 -21.70 -0.75 -19.21
CA PRO A 395 -22.44 -0.01 -20.22
C PRO A 395 -22.85 1.37 -19.73
N SER A 396 -22.76 2.39 -20.58
CA SER A 396 -23.01 3.79 -20.15
C SER A 396 -24.44 4.04 -19.65
N HIS A 397 -25.38 3.19 -20.07
CA HIS A 397 -26.78 3.18 -19.65
C HIS A 397 -27.05 2.28 -18.43
N SER A 398 -26.03 1.62 -17.89
CA SER A 398 -26.15 0.88 -16.63
C SER A 398 -26.42 1.84 -15.49
N ASN A 399 -27.30 1.42 -14.58
CA ASN A 399 -27.51 2.13 -13.33
C ASN A 399 -26.16 2.31 -12.61
N VAL A 400 -26.00 3.45 -11.94
CA VAL A 400 -24.87 3.63 -11.04
C VAL A 400 -25.05 2.66 -9.89
N ASP A 401 -24.04 1.83 -9.66
CA ASP A 401 -23.97 0.99 -8.48
C ASP A 401 -23.68 1.91 -7.28
N LEU A 402 -24.73 2.16 -6.49
CA LEU A 402 -24.67 3.13 -5.40
C LEU A 402 -23.88 2.57 -4.19
N ASP A 403 -23.72 1.25 -4.14
CA ASP A 403 -23.02 0.50 -3.09
C ASP A 403 -21.74 -0.14 -3.64
N ALA A 404 -21.21 0.40 -4.75
CA ALA A 404 -19.99 -0.09 -5.36
C ALA A 404 -18.85 -0.13 -4.31
N ASP A 405 -18.09 -1.23 -4.32
CA ASP A 405 -16.87 -1.35 -3.53
C ASP A 405 -15.89 -0.22 -3.88
N HIS A 406 -15.62 0.66 -2.90
CA HIS A 406 -14.68 1.78 -3.05
C HIS A 406 -13.22 1.37 -2.81
N SER A 407 -12.95 0.06 -2.72
CA SER A 407 -11.59 -0.48 -2.83
C SER A 407 -11.14 -0.36 -4.28
N PHE A 408 -10.58 0.80 -4.61
CA PHE A 408 -9.90 1.04 -5.89
C PHE A 408 -8.90 -0.08 -6.16
N LEU A 409 -8.84 -0.51 -7.42
CA LEU A 409 -7.98 -1.61 -7.80
C LEU A 409 -6.52 -1.21 -7.58
N LYS A 410 -5.91 -1.83 -6.58
CA LYS A 410 -4.54 -1.54 -6.18
C LYS A 410 -3.62 -2.45 -6.98
N GLY A 411 -2.91 -1.86 -7.94
CA GLY A 411 -1.70 -2.47 -8.49
C GLY A 411 -0.53 -2.24 -7.54
N ASN A 412 0.69 -2.40 -8.05
CA ASN A 412 1.87 -2.03 -7.28
C ASN A 412 1.88 -0.51 -7.07
N SER A 413 1.88 -0.08 -5.81
CA SER A 413 2.01 1.32 -5.46
C SER A 413 3.47 1.70 -5.22
N ASP A 414 3.77 2.96 -5.48
CA ASP A 414 5.05 3.65 -5.32
C ASP A 414 5.40 3.96 -3.85
N MET A 415 4.48 3.68 -2.92
CA MET A 415 4.46 4.21 -1.55
C MET A 415 4.29 3.18 -0.43
N ASP A 416 4.59 1.91 -0.69
CA ASP A 416 4.67 0.76 0.22
C ASP A 416 4.21 0.98 1.66
N VAL A 417 2.90 1.20 1.77
CA VAL A 417 2.10 0.80 2.92
C VAL A 417 1.12 -0.26 2.40
N ALA A 418 0.96 -1.34 3.14
CA ALA A 418 0.16 -2.50 2.78
C ALA A 418 0.44 -3.14 1.38
N ASN A 419 1.70 -3.49 1.06
CA ASN A 419 2.07 -4.21 -0.18
C ASN A 419 1.32 -5.52 -0.38
N GLU A 420 0.95 -6.15 0.72
CA GLU A 420 0.06 -7.30 0.75
C GLU A 420 -1.26 -7.12 0.01
N ARG A 421 -1.74 -5.87 -0.12
CA ARG A 421 -2.97 -5.55 -0.84
C ARG A 421 -2.72 -5.24 -2.31
N ASP A 422 -1.45 -5.29 -2.78
CA ASP A 422 -1.18 -5.32 -4.22
C ASP A 422 -1.94 -6.50 -4.83
N TYR A 423 -2.62 -6.26 -5.94
CA TYR A 423 -3.40 -7.29 -6.63
C TYR A 423 -4.63 -7.81 -5.84
N THR A 424 -5.01 -7.14 -4.75
CA THR A 424 -6.11 -7.58 -3.90
C THR A 424 -7.04 -6.41 -3.56
N PRO A 425 -7.90 -5.96 -4.50
CA PRO A 425 -8.13 -6.50 -5.85
C PRO A 425 -7.17 -5.98 -6.94
N SER A 426 -6.87 -6.80 -7.95
CA SER A 426 -5.98 -6.44 -9.06
C SER A 426 -6.48 -5.32 -9.94
N ALA A 427 -5.62 -4.33 -10.15
CA ALA A 427 -5.73 -3.43 -11.29
C ALA A 427 -5.59 -4.23 -12.59
N LYS A 428 -6.12 -3.69 -13.70
CA LYS A 428 -5.85 -4.26 -15.02
C LYS A 428 -4.35 -4.16 -15.28
N SER A 429 -3.67 -5.30 -15.28
CA SER A 429 -2.23 -5.41 -15.47
C SER A 429 -1.87 -5.58 -16.95
N CYS A 430 -0.57 -5.55 -17.25
CA CYS A 430 -0.07 -5.92 -18.57
C CYS A 430 -0.53 -7.33 -18.96
N VAL A 431 -0.42 -8.29 -18.04
CA VAL A 431 -0.77 -9.70 -18.27
C VAL A 431 -2.27 -9.84 -18.50
N TYR A 432 -3.11 -9.11 -17.74
CA TYR A 432 -4.54 -9.12 -17.97
C TYR A 432 -4.90 -8.71 -19.40
N CYS A 433 -4.42 -7.56 -19.87
CA CYS A 433 -4.80 -7.05 -21.19
C CYS A 433 -4.16 -7.84 -22.35
N HIS A 434 -2.97 -8.41 -22.15
CA HIS A 434 -2.17 -9.02 -23.22
C HIS A 434 -2.18 -10.56 -23.23
N ASP A 435 -2.58 -11.22 -22.15
CA ASP A 435 -2.60 -12.69 -22.03
C ASP A 435 -3.94 -13.23 -21.50
N ASP A 436 -4.47 -12.72 -20.39
CA ASP A 436 -5.59 -13.38 -19.67
C ASP A 436 -7.00 -12.94 -20.13
N ALA A 437 -7.14 -11.76 -20.75
CA ALA A 437 -8.44 -11.28 -21.22
C ALA A 437 -9.05 -12.23 -22.27
N GLU A 438 -10.39 -12.26 -22.37
CA GLU A 438 -11.08 -13.10 -23.36
C GLU A 438 -10.64 -12.79 -24.80
N THR A 439 -10.33 -11.51 -25.07
CA THR A 439 -9.73 -11.06 -26.33
C THR A 439 -8.47 -10.25 -26.03
N PRO A 440 -7.30 -10.89 -25.91
CA PRO A 440 -6.07 -10.20 -25.60
C PRO A 440 -5.67 -9.20 -26.69
N ALA A 441 -5.19 -8.01 -26.30
CA ALA A 441 -4.70 -7.03 -27.25
C ALA A 441 -3.26 -7.33 -27.64
N ILE A 442 -3.04 -7.96 -28.78
CA ILE A 442 -1.69 -8.27 -29.27
C ILE A 442 -1.42 -7.43 -30.53
N PRO A 443 -0.72 -6.28 -30.44
CA PRO A 443 -0.61 -5.34 -31.56
C PRO A 443 0.02 -5.92 -32.83
N SER A 444 0.82 -6.98 -32.69
CA SER A 444 1.46 -7.68 -33.81
C SER A 444 0.53 -8.67 -34.54
N GLY A 445 -0.71 -8.87 -34.08
CA GLY A 445 -1.67 -9.82 -34.66
C GLY A 445 -1.35 -11.30 -34.43
N HIS A 446 -0.41 -11.60 -33.53
CA HIS A 446 -0.06 -12.96 -33.14
C HIS A 446 -1.09 -13.54 -32.15
N PRO A 447 -1.17 -14.87 -32.01
CA PRO A 447 -2.16 -15.50 -31.12
C PRO A 447 -1.86 -15.33 -29.63
N ASP A 448 -0.59 -15.12 -29.25
CA ASP A 448 -0.14 -15.01 -27.87
C ASP A 448 1.16 -14.18 -27.78
N MET A 449 1.50 -13.71 -26.57
CA MET A 449 2.70 -12.92 -26.33
C MET A 449 3.99 -13.70 -26.55
N LEU A 450 3.97 -15.02 -26.34
CA LEU A 450 5.09 -15.92 -26.64
C LEU A 450 5.47 -15.88 -28.12
N SER A 451 4.48 -16.03 -29.00
CA SER A 451 4.68 -16.03 -30.45
C SER A 451 5.08 -14.64 -30.95
N ALA A 452 4.45 -13.58 -30.41
CA ALA A 452 4.79 -12.20 -30.74
C ALA A 452 6.26 -11.86 -30.40
N HIS A 453 6.71 -12.19 -29.19
CA HIS A 453 8.09 -11.92 -28.75
C HIS A 453 9.10 -12.79 -29.49
N ARG A 454 8.80 -14.09 -29.68
CA ARG A 454 9.66 -15.01 -30.42
C ARG A 454 9.92 -14.51 -31.84
N GLU A 455 8.88 -14.07 -32.56
CA GLU A 455 9.05 -13.52 -33.90
C GLU A 455 9.83 -12.20 -33.88
N ARG A 456 9.51 -11.30 -32.96
CA ARG A 456 10.17 -10.01 -32.86
C ARG A 456 11.67 -10.13 -32.57
N TRP A 457 12.04 -10.93 -31.58
CA TRP A 457 13.45 -11.17 -31.22
C TRP A 457 14.21 -11.90 -32.33
N LYS A 458 13.52 -12.74 -33.11
CA LYS A 458 14.10 -13.34 -34.32
C LYS A 458 14.36 -12.29 -35.41
N LEU A 459 13.44 -11.36 -35.63
CA LEU A 459 13.58 -10.29 -36.62
C LEU A 459 14.62 -9.25 -36.23
N ALA A 460 14.78 -8.97 -34.93
CA ALA A 460 15.82 -8.10 -34.39
C ALA A 460 17.24 -8.70 -34.55
N GLY A 461 17.33 -10.02 -34.74
CA GLY A 461 18.60 -10.73 -34.85
C GLY A 461 19.12 -11.26 -33.51
N ASP A 462 18.45 -10.97 -32.41
CA ASP A 462 18.82 -11.42 -31.06
C ASP A 462 18.88 -12.95 -30.93
N MET A 463 18.05 -13.62 -31.73
CA MET A 463 17.97 -15.08 -31.76
C MET A 463 18.96 -15.74 -32.73
N ALA A 464 19.89 -14.99 -33.32
CA ALA A 464 20.88 -15.54 -34.23
C ALA A 464 21.76 -16.60 -33.54
N GLY A 465 21.85 -17.80 -34.12
CA GLY A 465 22.71 -18.88 -33.63
C GLY A 465 22.07 -19.85 -32.64
N TYR A 466 20.81 -19.63 -32.24
CA TYR A 466 20.03 -20.62 -31.48
C TYR A 466 19.34 -21.64 -32.40
N THR A 467 19.03 -22.81 -31.85
CA THR A 467 18.21 -23.82 -32.55
C THR A 467 16.74 -23.45 -32.49
N GLU A 468 15.94 -23.94 -33.43
CA GLU A 468 14.49 -23.68 -33.49
C GLU A 468 13.76 -24.08 -32.19
N ASP A 469 14.11 -25.25 -31.64
CA ASP A 469 13.55 -25.74 -30.36
C ASP A 469 13.91 -24.84 -29.17
N SER A 470 15.09 -24.19 -29.21
CA SER A 470 15.54 -23.29 -28.14
C SER A 470 14.80 -21.95 -28.14
N LEU A 471 14.33 -21.46 -29.28
CA LEU A 471 13.71 -20.14 -29.38
C LEU A 471 12.48 -20.03 -28.48
N THR A 472 11.60 -21.02 -28.54
CA THR A 472 10.38 -21.07 -27.71
C THR A 472 10.73 -21.17 -26.23
N SER A 473 11.69 -22.03 -25.86
CA SER A 473 12.10 -22.18 -24.46
C SER A 473 12.71 -20.90 -23.88
N ILE A 474 13.53 -20.19 -24.67
CA ILE A 474 14.16 -18.93 -24.25
C ILE A 474 13.09 -17.86 -24.02
N THR A 475 12.17 -17.69 -24.98
CA THR A 475 11.09 -16.71 -24.85
C THR A 475 10.16 -17.01 -23.68
N GLN A 476 9.75 -18.27 -23.52
CA GLN A 476 8.90 -18.65 -22.39
C GLN A 476 9.59 -18.39 -21.05
N THR A 477 10.88 -18.73 -20.93
CA THR A 477 11.63 -18.50 -19.67
C THR A 477 11.64 -17.03 -19.29
N HIS A 478 11.77 -16.10 -20.25
CA HIS A 478 11.73 -14.67 -19.96
C HIS A 478 10.35 -14.22 -19.49
N LEU A 479 9.27 -14.66 -20.15
CA LEU A 479 7.90 -14.33 -19.73
C LEU A 479 7.57 -14.93 -18.34
N ASP A 480 8.20 -16.05 -17.98
CA ASP A 480 7.99 -16.69 -16.68
C ASP A 480 8.71 -15.99 -15.54
N VAL A 481 9.88 -15.36 -15.79
CA VAL A 481 10.77 -14.84 -14.72
C VAL A 481 11.02 -13.34 -14.75
N VAL A 482 10.67 -12.65 -15.85
CA VAL A 482 10.86 -11.20 -16.04
C VAL A 482 9.51 -10.55 -16.28
N THR A 483 9.18 -9.50 -15.52
CA THR A 483 7.93 -8.78 -15.75
C THR A 483 8.00 -7.92 -17.01
N CYS A 484 6.86 -7.65 -17.66
CA CYS A 484 6.79 -6.80 -18.86
C CYS A 484 7.45 -5.44 -18.60
N GLU A 485 7.23 -4.88 -17.42
CA GLU A 485 7.79 -3.61 -16.96
C GLU A 485 9.32 -3.59 -17.00
N ALA A 486 9.98 -4.69 -16.63
CA ALA A 486 11.44 -4.75 -16.58
C ALA A 486 12.10 -4.53 -17.96
N CYS A 487 11.42 -4.94 -19.02
CA CYS A 487 11.87 -4.73 -20.40
C CYS A 487 11.33 -3.43 -20.99
N HIS A 488 10.08 -3.06 -20.68
CA HIS A 488 9.40 -1.95 -21.36
C HIS A 488 9.43 -0.61 -20.61
N ILE A 489 9.94 -0.56 -19.38
CA ILE A 489 10.11 0.69 -18.62
C ILE A 489 11.61 0.97 -18.46
N THR A 490 12.16 1.60 -19.49
CA THR A 490 13.59 1.95 -19.61
C THR A 490 13.77 3.48 -19.72
N ASP A 491 15.02 3.93 -19.57
CA ASP A 491 15.46 5.31 -19.85
C ASP A 491 14.60 6.42 -19.23
N LYS A 492 14.25 6.24 -17.96
CA LYS A 492 13.46 7.22 -17.21
C LYS A 492 14.32 8.39 -16.74
N ALA A 493 13.69 9.55 -16.58
CA ALA A 493 14.32 10.76 -16.07
C ALA A 493 13.37 11.51 -15.12
N SER A 494 13.94 12.17 -14.12
CA SER A 494 13.22 13.08 -13.22
C SER A 494 13.84 14.47 -13.30
N ARG A 495 13.02 15.48 -13.62
CA ARG A 495 13.45 16.88 -13.78
C ARG A 495 14.68 17.03 -14.70
N GLY A 496 14.71 16.27 -15.80
CA GLY A 496 15.81 16.27 -16.77
C GLY A 496 17.05 15.46 -16.36
N THR A 497 17.04 14.80 -15.20
CA THR A 497 18.14 13.92 -14.74
C THR A 497 17.76 12.47 -14.93
N SER A 498 18.61 11.67 -15.60
CA SER A 498 18.39 10.23 -15.77
C SER A 498 18.22 9.53 -14.42
N LEU A 499 17.22 8.63 -14.34
CA LEU A 499 16.96 7.79 -13.19
C LEU A 499 17.71 6.48 -13.36
N GLN A 500 18.52 6.15 -12.36
CA GLN A 500 19.11 4.82 -12.27
C GLN A 500 18.04 3.80 -11.84
N ILE A 501 17.71 2.90 -12.75
CA ILE A 501 16.77 1.79 -12.53
C ILE A 501 17.55 0.62 -11.92
N MET A 502 17.05 0.12 -10.79
CA MET A 502 17.53 -1.09 -10.13
C MET A 502 16.53 -2.22 -10.40
N TYR A 503 16.91 -3.48 -10.15
CA TYR A 503 16.03 -4.63 -10.36
C TYR A 503 16.00 -5.54 -9.14
N ARG A 504 14.82 -6.08 -8.82
CA ARG A 504 14.61 -6.99 -7.69
C ARG A 504 13.59 -8.07 -8.05
N TYR A 505 13.61 -9.18 -7.30
CA TYR A 505 12.54 -10.16 -7.32
C TYR A 505 11.39 -9.74 -6.39
N ALA A 506 10.15 -9.86 -6.86
CA ALA A 506 8.94 -9.62 -6.09
C ALA A 506 7.79 -10.50 -6.59
N ALA A 507 6.79 -10.76 -5.73
CA ALA A 507 5.59 -11.48 -6.12
C ALA A 507 4.79 -10.68 -7.17
N SER A 508 4.26 -11.38 -8.17
CA SER A 508 3.34 -10.86 -9.19
C SER A 508 1.90 -11.24 -8.84
N GLU A 509 0.94 -10.86 -9.68
CA GLU A 509 -0.50 -11.13 -9.46
C GLU A 509 -0.86 -12.62 -9.38
N ASP A 510 -0.08 -13.50 -10.03
CA ASP A 510 -0.24 -14.97 -9.95
C ASP A 510 0.55 -15.59 -8.78
N GLY A 511 1.10 -14.77 -7.89
CA GLY A 511 1.92 -15.19 -6.75
C GLY A 511 3.34 -15.64 -7.11
N LYS A 512 3.70 -15.71 -8.39
CA LYS A 512 5.07 -16.07 -8.80
C LYS A 512 6.02 -14.91 -8.60
N VAL A 513 7.25 -15.23 -8.22
CA VAL A 513 8.32 -14.27 -8.01
C VAL A 513 9.00 -13.96 -9.35
N ARG A 514 8.93 -12.70 -9.79
CA ARG A 514 9.53 -12.23 -11.06
C ARG A 514 10.43 -11.02 -10.85
N LEU A 515 11.39 -10.86 -11.76
CA LEU A 515 12.29 -9.72 -11.85
C LEU A 515 11.52 -8.46 -12.25
N ARG A 516 11.69 -7.39 -11.50
CA ARG A 516 10.91 -6.15 -11.64
C ARG A 516 11.78 -4.91 -11.46
N PRO A 517 11.57 -3.84 -12.25
CA PRO A 517 12.32 -2.60 -12.13
C PRO A 517 11.84 -1.80 -10.92
N TYR A 518 12.78 -1.19 -10.22
CA TYR A 518 12.46 -0.31 -9.10
C TYR A 518 13.50 0.80 -8.91
N ASN A 519 13.16 1.82 -8.11
CA ASN A 519 14.08 2.91 -7.77
C ASN A 519 14.10 3.17 -6.25
N ALA A 520 14.96 2.45 -5.53
CA ALA A 520 15.07 2.53 -4.08
C ALA A 520 15.15 3.97 -3.53
N ARG A 521 14.45 4.23 -2.43
CA ARG A 521 14.64 5.43 -1.59
C ARG A 521 15.29 5.05 -0.27
N TYR A 522 16.52 5.49 -0.09
CA TYR A 522 17.29 5.23 1.12
C TYR A 522 16.99 6.23 2.21
N ARG A 523 16.84 5.72 3.44
CA ARG A 523 16.53 6.46 4.66
C ARG A 523 17.21 5.77 5.83
N TYR A 524 17.29 6.44 6.97
CA TYR A 524 17.68 5.78 8.21
C TYR A 524 16.70 6.08 9.34
N TYR A 525 16.76 5.24 10.36
CA TYR A 525 16.13 5.47 11.66
C TYR A 525 17.11 5.07 12.77
N TRP A 526 16.83 5.50 14.00
CA TRP A 526 17.63 5.11 15.17
C TRP A 526 16.87 4.07 15.99
N LYS A 527 17.60 3.09 16.51
CA LYS A 527 17.05 2.10 17.44
C LYS A 527 18.05 1.76 18.52
N ASP A 528 17.57 1.23 19.63
CA ASP A 528 18.38 0.49 20.57
C ASP A 528 18.69 -0.90 20.01
N LYS A 529 19.97 -1.25 19.90
CA LYS A 529 20.40 -2.57 19.43
C LYS A 529 20.05 -3.68 20.42
N THR A 530 20.01 -3.36 21.71
CA THR A 530 19.78 -4.35 22.78
C THR A 530 18.32 -4.76 22.88
N SER A 531 17.40 -3.79 22.99
CA SER A 531 15.96 -4.05 23.12
C SER A 531 15.20 -4.08 21.79
N GLY A 532 15.77 -3.51 20.72
CA GLY A 532 15.07 -3.30 19.45
C GLY A 532 14.13 -2.08 19.44
N TYR A 533 14.07 -1.30 20.53
CA TYR A 533 13.24 -0.10 20.62
C TYR A 533 13.63 0.94 19.57
N VAL A 534 12.66 1.46 18.81
CA VAL A 534 12.90 2.47 17.78
C VAL A 534 12.50 3.85 18.31
N PHE A 535 13.39 4.82 18.15
CA PHE A 535 13.18 6.17 18.67
C PHE A 535 12.02 6.86 17.94
N SER A 536 11.24 7.67 18.65
CA SER A 536 10.31 8.65 18.08
C SER A 536 11.04 9.91 17.59
N GLN A 537 10.37 10.75 16.81
CA GLN A 537 10.93 12.04 16.39
C GLN A 537 11.16 12.95 17.60
N THR A 538 10.26 12.94 18.57
CA THR A 538 10.34 13.70 19.82
C THR A 538 11.58 13.30 20.62
N GLU A 539 11.82 12.00 20.77
CA GLU A 539 12.98 11.47 21.48
C GLU A 539 14.29 11.86 20.77
N ARG A 540 14.35 11.73 19.45
CA ARG A 540 15.53 12.15 18.68
C ARG A 540 15.78 13.65 18.80
N ASN A 541 14.74 14.46 18.64
CA ASN A 541 14.85 15.91 18.70
C ASN A 541 15.25 16.43 20.10
N SER A 542 15.01 15.65 21.17
CA SER A 542 15.43 16.02 22.54
C SER A 542 16.95 16.13 22.71
N ALA A 543 17.73 15.52 21.82
CA ALA A 543 19.19 15.62 21.80
C ALA A 543 19.71 16.87 21.04
N PHE A 544 18.82 17.77 20.63
CA PHE A 544 19.19 18.96 19.86
C PHE A 544 18.60 20.25 20.43
N ARG A 545 19.31 21.36 20.22
CA ARG A 545 18.81 22.71 20.49
C ARG A 545 19.24 23.66 19.38
N MET A 546 18.35 24.56 18.95
CA MET A 546 18.74 25.62 18.01
C MET A 546 19.47 26.72 18.79
N GLU A 547 20.63 27.12 18.29
CA GLU A 547 21.48 28.15 18.87
C GLU A 547 21.91 29.15 17.79
N ILE A 548 22.36 30.32 18.22
CA ILE A 548 22.91 31.36 17.35
C ILE A 548 24.34 31.62 17.79
N ASP A 549 25.27 31.55 16.84
CA ASP A 549 26.68 31.79 17.13
C ASP A 549 27.00 33.29 17.31
N ALA A 550 28.26 33.62 17.61
CA ALA A 550 28.69 35.00 17.81
C ALA A 550 28.59 35.89 16.55
N ASN A 551 28.48 35.29 15.37
CA ASN A 551 28.35 35.99 14.08
C ASN A 551 26.89 36.19 13.67
N GLY A 552 25.94 35.57 14.39
CA GLY A 552 24.52 35.61 14.07
C GLY A 552 24.06 34.44 13.20
N ASP A 553 24.92 33.45 12.94
CA ASP A 553 24.60 32.26 12.16
C ASP A 553 23.91 31.22 13.04
N GLN A 554 22.84 30.61 12.51
CA GLN A 554 22.08 29.58 13.21
C GLN A 554 22.74 28.21 13.07
N TYR A 555 22.82 27.46 14.17
CA TYR A 555 23.27 26.07 14.16
C TYR A 555 22.44 25.21 15.13
N GLY A 556 22.55 23.90 14.98
CA GLY A 556 21.99 22.94 15.92
C GLY A 556 23.07 22.45 16.89
N ALA A 557 22.92 22.71 18.18
CA ALA A 557 23.75 22.11 19.21
C ALA A 557 23.25 20.68 19.49
N VAL A 558 24.13 19.69 19.37
CA VAL A 558 23.92 18.35 19.95
C VAL A 558 24.11 18.50 21.46
N ILE A 559 23.13 18.10 22.26
CA ILE A 559 23.16 18.28 23.71
C ILE A 559 23.02 16.96 24.46
N ASP A 560 23.62 16.90 25.64
CA ASP A 560 23.28 15.89 26.64
C ASP A 560 21.88 16.22 27.19
N PRO A 561 20.88 15.33 27.01
CA PRO A 561 19.51 15.60 27.44
C PRO A 561 19.36 15.68 28.97
N VAL A 562 20.35 15.21 29.74
CA VAL A 562 20.34 15.25 31.21
C VAL A 562 21.01 16.51 31.74
N SER A 563 22.21 16.83 31.25
CA SER A 563 22.98 17.98 31.77
C SER A 563 22.74 19.28 31.00
N GLY A 564 22.19 19.21 29.78
CA GLY A 564 22.02 20.33 28.87
C GLY A 564 23.32 20.83 28.22
N ALA A 565 24.44 20.14 28.47
CA ALA A 565 25.75 20.48 27.93
C ALA A 565 25.78 20.26 26.41
N GLU A 566 26.38 21.21 25.70
CA GLU A 566 26.66 21.06 24.27
C GLU A 566 27.82 20.08 24.05
N LEU A 567 27.59 19.10 23.19
CA LEU A 567 28.51 18.00 22.87
C LEU A 567 29.08 18.11 21.44
N GLY A 568 28.45 18.90 20.57
CA GLY A 568 28.86 19.13 19.19
C GLY A 568 27.84 19.94 18.40
N GLN A 569 28.10 20.15 17.11
CA GLN A 569 27.31 21.06 16.27
C GLN A 569 26.87 20.39 14.96
N VAL A 570 25.68 20.75 14.49
CA VAL A 570 25.10 20.32 13.21
C VAL A 570 24.42 21.48 12.50
N THR A 571 24.09 21.30 11.22
CA THR A 571 23.28 22.29 10.48
C THR A 571 21.85 22.33 11.02
N VAL A 572 21.19 23.49 10.90
CA VAL A 572 19.78 23.65 11.29
C VAL A 572 19.01 24.43 10.23
N ARG A 573 17.74 24.09 10.02
CA ARG A 573 16.82 24.86 9.17
C ARG A 573 15.40 24.81 9.70
N PHE A 574 14.64 25.89 9.54
CA PHE A 574 13.21 25.89 9.85
C PHE A 574 12.41 25.33 8.68
N SER A 575 11.53 24.35 8.91
CA SER A 575 10.73 23.75 7.84
C SER A 575 9.46 23.10 8.39
N HIS A 576 8.30 23.45 7.81
CA HIS A 576 6.98 22.93 8.19
C HIS A 576 6.73 23.11 9.70
N GLY A 577 6.88 24.34 10.20
CA GLY A 577 6.55 24.71 11.58
C GLY A 577 7.53 24.24 12.67
N SER A 578 8.65 23.60 12.31
CA SER A 578 9.63 23.09 13.28
C SER A 578 11.07 23.17 12.78
N TRP A 579 12.03 23.16 13.70
CA TRP A 579 13.45 23.07 13.40
C TRP A 579 13.83 21.67 12.93
N ARG A 580 14.65 21.60 11.89
CA ARG A 580 15.22 20.37 11.33
C ARG A 580 16.72 20.41 11.49
N TYR A 581 17.24 19.45 12.25
CA TYR A 581 18.66 19.28 12.50
C TYR A 581 19.27 18.38 11.42
N GLY A 582 20.47 18.73 10.97
CA GLY A 582 21.27 17.93 10.06
C GLY A 582 22.01 16.80 10.76
N ASP A 583 22.68 15.98 9.96
CA ASP A 583 23.55 14.91 10.46
C ASP A 583 24.90 15.50 10.90
N PRO A 584 25.52 14.98 11.97
CA PRO A 584 26.91 15.26 12.28
C PRO A 584 27.85 14.96 11.12
N GLU A 585 28.84 15.83 10.93
CA GLU A 585 29.77 15.78 9.80
C GLU A 585 31.09 15.06 10.14
N ASP A 586 31.27 14.65 11.41
CA ASP A 586 32.48 14.02 11.91
C ASP A 586 32.19 12.88 12.91
N TYR A 587 33.22 12.08 13.17
CA TYR A 587 33.15 10.91 14.05
C TYR A 587 32.83 11.26 15.51
N ASP A 588 33.48 12.29 16.07
CA ASP A 588 33.38 12.61 17.49
C ASP A 588 31.97 13.14 17.81
N THR A 589 31.43 14.01 16.95
CA THR A 589 30.05 14.49 17.05
C THR A 589 29.04 13.35 16.82
N MET A 590 29.36 12.37 15.97
CA MET A 590 28.51 11.18 15.82
C MET A 590 28.43 10.35 17.10
N MET A 591 29.58 10.10 17.73
CA MET A 591 29.66 9.38 19.00
C MET A 591 29.01 10.15 20.14
N ALA A 592 29.11 11.48 20.13
CA ALA A 592 28.40 12.35 21.06
C ALA A 592 26.88 12.21 20.93
N LEU A 593 26.35 12.23 19.70
CA LEU A 593 24.91 12.02 19.46
C LEU A 593 24.45 10.63 19.91
N LYS A 594 25.22 9.58 19.60
CA LYS A 594 24.96 8.23 20.09
C LYS A 594 24.87 8.20 21.62
N GLY A 595 25.82 8.83 22.30
CA GLY A 595 25.84 8.92 23.77
C GLY A 595 24.65 9.71 24.33
N ALA A 596 24.21 10.77 23.65
CA ALA A 596 22.99 11.51 23.99
C ALA A 596 21.75 10.62 23.86
N TYR A 597 21.63 9.85 22.78
CA TYR A 597 20.55 8.88 22.60
C TYR A 597 20.57 7.74 23.63
N ASP A 598 21.75 7.23 23.98
CA ASP A 598 21.90 6.26 25.09
C ASP A 598 21.44 6.88 26.43
N ALA A 599 21.59 8.20 26.62
CA ALA A 599 21.07 8.90 27.79
C ALA A 599 19.54 9.04 27.76
N VAL A 600 18.94 9.34 26.60
CA VAL A 600 17.47 9.34 26.42
C VAL A 600 16.89 7.98 26.80
N LEU A 601 17.45 6.89 26.28
CA LEU A 601 16.97 5.53 26.56
C LEU A 601 17.15 5.12 28.03
N ARG A 602 18.28 5.49 28.67
CA ARG A 602 18.46 5.30 30.12
C ARG A 602 17.42 6.07 30.93
N GLY A 603 17.08 7.29 30.51
CA GLY A 603 16.02 8.09 31.14
C GLY A 603 14.66 7.40 31.10
N LYS A 604 14.41 6.56 30.10
CA LYS A 604 13.22 5.70 29.99
C LYS A 604 13.31 4.39 30.76
N GLY A 605 14.43 4.11 31.43
CA GLY A 605 14.63 2.89 32.20
C GLY A 605 15.15 1.69 31.41
N LEU A 606 15.61 1.86 30.17
CA LEU A 606 16.28 0.78 29.44
C LEU A 606 17.66 0.51 30.07
N GLU A 607 17.94 -0.77 30.34
CA GLU A 607 19.23 -1.20 30.87
C GLU A 607 20.26 -1.38 29.75
N ASN A 608 21.45 -0.80 29.91
CA ASN A 608 22.57 -0.89 28.96
C ASN A 608 22.18 -0.58 27.50
N PRO A 609 21.56 0.58 27.21
CA PRO A 609 21.19 0.91 25.85
C PRO A 609 22.41 1.04 24.95
N ASP A 610 22.22 0.65 23.70
CA ASP A 610 23.19 0.77 22.62
C ASP A 610 22.48 1.31 21.37
N ALA A 611 22.32 2.63 21.32
CA ALA A 611 21.74 3.32 20.19
C ALA A 611 22.58 3.12 18.93
N VAL A 612 21.91 2.75 17.83
CA VAL A 612 22.51 2.56 16.50
C VAL A 612 21.67 3.23 15.43
N LEU A 613 22.35 3.75 14.41
CA LEU A 613 21.73 4.26 13.20
C LEU A 613 21.57 3.10 12.22
N VAL A 614 20.35 2.86 11.77
CA VAL A 614 20.02 1.80 10.82
C VAL A 614 19.71 2.43 9.47
N TRP A 615 20.63 2.28 8.53
CA TRP A 615 20.38 2.60 7.13
C TRP A 615 19.52 1.53 6.50
N SER A 616 18.45 1.99 5.86
CA SER A 616 17.43 1.17 5.25
C SER A 616 17.04 1.74 3.89
N ALA A 617 16.26 0.94 3.19
CA ALA A 617 15.51 1.35 2.03
C ALA A 617 14.05 1.30 2.43
N SER A 618 13.39 2.44 2.38
CA SER A 618 11.95 2.41 2.18
C SER A 618 11.73 1.80 0.79
N ASN A 619 10.89 0.77 0.67
CA ASN A 619 10.67 0.00 -0.55
C ASN A 619 10.06 0.80 -1.72
N PHE A 620 10.27 2.11 -1.77
CA PHE A 620 9.61 2.95 -2.74
C PHE A 620 10.11 2.72 -4.17
N TYR A 621 9.11 2.70 -5.06
CA TYR A 621 9.11 2.72 -6.51
C TYR A 621 9.39 1.41 -7.21
N VAL A 622 8.50 0.42 -7.04
CA VAL A 622 8.21 -0.46 -8.17
C VAL A 622 7.75 0.41 -9.34
N MET A 623 8.35 0.24 -10.51
CA MET A 623 7.91 0.96 -11.70
C MET A 623 6.86 0.16 -12.46
N SER A 624 5.69 0.77 -12.67
CA SER A 624 4.51 0.14 -13.29
C SER A 624 3.85 0.99 -14.38
N HIS A 625 4.38 2.18 -14.66
CA HIS A 625 3.80 3.16 -15.59
C HIS A 625 4.83 3.66 -16.61
N ASN A 626 4.36 4.28 -17.69
CA ASN A 626 5.16 4.80 -18.80
C ASN A 626 5.82 3.70 -19.60
N THR A 627 5.02 2.75 -20.03
CA THR A 627 5.50 1.69 -20.94
C THR A 627 6.00 2.34 -22.23
N ARG A 628 7.22 1.99 -22.65
CA ARG A 628 7.84 2.45 -23.90
C ARG A 628 7.44 1.57 -25.08
N PRO A 629 7.50 2.10 -26.31
CA PRO A 629 7.34 1.29 -27.51
C PRO A 629 8.36 0.16 -27.53
N ALA A 630 7.99 -0.97 -28.10
CA ALA A 630 8.83 -2.16 -28.09
C ALA A 630 10.13 -2.05 -28.93
N VAL A 631 10.38 -0.94 -29.61
CA VAL A 631 11.69 -0.62 -30.23
C VAL A 631 12.67 0.03 -29.25
N GLU A 632 12.17 0.53 -28.11
CA GLU A 632 12.92 1.15 -27.02
C GLU A 632 12.95 0.26 -25.75
N ALA A 633 12.41 -0.96 -25.85
CA ALA A 633 12.52 -1.95 -24.80
C ALA A 633 13.99 -2.36 -24.59
N ALA A 634 14.33 -2.87 -23.41
CA ALA A 634 15.65 -3.43 -23.12
C ALA A 634 15.99 -4.55 -24.14
N GLN A 635 17.19 -4.47 -24.71
CA GLN A 635 17.72 -5.42 -25.68
C GLN A 635 18.49 -6.54 -24.98
N CYS A 636 18.73 -7.65 -25.68
CA CYS A 636 19.47 -8.79 -25.11
C CYS A 636 20.88 -8.40 -24.63
N GLU A 637 21.56 -7.52 -25.36
CA GLU A 637 22.89 -7.00 -25.01
C GLU A 637 22.96 -6.13 -23.76
N ASP A 638 21.84 -5.54 -23.35
CA ASP A 638 21.77 -4.78 -22.08
C ASP A 638 21.96 -5.72 -20.88
N CYS A 639 21.59 -7.00 -21.03
CA CYS A 639 21.62 -8.00 -19.95
C CYS A 639 22.67 -9.10 -20.17
N HIS A 640 22.96 -9.47 -21.42
CA HIS A 640 23.74 -10.65 -21.79
C HIS A 640 24.92 -10.33 -22.71
N THR A 641 26.00 -11.10 -22.59
CA THR A 641 27.15 -10.98 -23.49
C THR A 641 26.93 -11.77 -24.77
N GLN A 642 27.18 -11.16 -25.93
CA GLN A 642 27.17 -11.87 -27.21
C GLN A 642 28.40 -12.78 -27.35
N THR A 643 28.19 -14.02 -27.75
CA THR A 643 29.25 -14.99 -28.03
C THR A 643 29.90 -14.73 -29.39
N ALA A 644 31.09 -15.28 -29.61
CA ALA A 644 31.80 -15.18 -30.90
C ALA A 644 31.03 -15.80 -32.10
N ARG A 645 29.94 -16.54 -31.85
CA ARG A 645 29.07 -17.12 -32.88
C ARG A 645 27.80 -16.29 -33.13
N GLY A 646 27.65 -15.14 -32.47
CA GLY A 646 26.51 -14.23 -32.61
C GLY A 646 25.35 -14.49 -31.64
N ALA A 647 25.28 -15.66 -31.00
CA ALA A 647 24.26 -15.97 -29.99
C ALA A 647 24.60 -15.32 -28.64
N PHE A 648 23.60 -15.01 -27.81
CA PHE A 648 23.83 -14.51 -26.46
C PHE A 648 24.14 -15.63 -25.45
N SER A 649 24.98 -15.32 -24.47
CA SER A 649 25.20 -16.21 -23.32
C SER A 649 23.91 -16.32 -22.50
N SER A 650 23.61 -17.51 -21.99
CA SER A 650 22.54 -17.68 -21.00
C SER A 650 22.90 -17.09 -19.63
N LEU A 651 24.16 -16.71 -19.42
CA LEU A 651 24.63 -16.02 -18.23
C LEU A 651 24.41 -14.51 -18.38
N ILE A 652 24.10 -13.85 -17.27
CA ILE A 652 24.05 -12.39 -17.19
C ILE A 652 25.46 -11.85 -17.42
N SER A 653 25.55 -10.79 -18.22
CA SER A 653 26.79 -10.07 -18.51
C SER A 653 27.34 -9.41 -17.25
N ASN A 654 28.65 -9.43 -17.03
CA ASN A 654 29.28 -8.73 -15.90
C ASN A 654 29.19 -7.20 -16.00
N ASP A 655 28.92 -6.68 -17.19
CA ASP A 655 28.78 -5.25 -17.48
C ASP A 655 27.32 -4.85 -17.79
N GLY A 656 26.38 -5.79 -17.69
CA GLY A 656 24.97 -5.58 -18.01
C GLY A 656 24.17 -4.90 -16.90
N ILE A 657 22.94 -4.50 -17.18
CA ILE A 657 22.05 -3.80 -16.24
C ILE A 657 21.64 -4.65 -15.03
N LEU A 658 21.78 -5.98 -15.11
CA LEU A 658 21.47 -6.94 -14.04
C LEU A 658 22.70 -7.38 -13.23
N SER A 659 23.83 -6.69 -13.39
CA SER A 659 25.14 -7.10 -12.85
C SER A 659 25.63 -6.22 -11.71
N GLU A 660 26.86 -6.47 -11.25
CA GLU A 660 27.57 -5.62 -10.30
C GLU A 660 27.89 -4.22 -10.85
N ALA A 661 27.88 -4.03 -12.19
CA ALA A 661 28.12 -2.74 -12.84
C ALA A 661 26.97 -1.75 -12.66
N ASN A 662 25.73 -2.23 -12.48
CA ASN A 662 24.59 -1.38 -12.15
C ASN A 662 24.58 -1.12 -10.63
N ILE A 663 25.30 -0.08 -10.23
CA ILE A 663 25.60 0.25 -8.84
C ILE A 663 25.02 1.61 -8.44
N LYS A 664 24.26 1.65 -7.34
CA LYS A 664 23.64 2.85 -6.81
C LYS A 664 24.29 3.24 -5.48
N THR A 665 24.61 4.52 -5.34
CA THR A 665 25.06 5.07 -4.06
C THR A 665 23.88 5.20 -3.10
N VAL A 666 24.01 4.60 -1.92
CA VAL A 666 23.05 4.70 -0.81
C VAL A 666 23.31 5.99 -0.04
N THR A 667 24.54 6.15 0.43
CA THR A 667 25.02 7.29 1.21
C THR A 667 26.56 7.29 1.25
N THR A 668 27.14 8.32 1.85
CA THR A 668 28.55 8.32 2.26
C THR A 668 28.59 8.52 3.77
N VAL A 669 29.12 7.55 4.52
CA VAL A 669 29.30 7.69 5.96
C VAL A 669 30.46 8.63 6.26
N VAL A 670 30.34 9.42 7.33
CA VAL A 670 31.35 10.41 7.71
C VAL A 670 32.69 9.78 8.11
N ASP A 671 32.64 8.60 8.72
CA ASP A 671 33.82 7.81 9.07
C ASP A 671 33.46 6.33 9.06
N LYS A 672 34.23 5.52 8.32
CA LYS A 672 34.02 4.08 8.19
C LYS A 672 34.09 3.35 9.55
N ARG A 673 34.82 3.89 10.53
CA ARG A 673 34.88 3.33 11.89
C ARG A 673 33.51 3.15 12.52
N LEU A 674 32.55 4.03 12.21
CA LEU A 674 31.17 3.92 12.70
C LEU A 674 30.49 2.63 12.25
N VAL A 675 30.83 2.12 11.05
CA VAL A 675 30.33 0.84 10.57
C VAL A 675 31.11 -0.32 11.22
N ASP A 676 32.44 -0.21 11.30
CA ASP A 676 33.30 -1.26 11.85
C ASP A 676 33.04 -1.51 13.35
N GLU A 677 32.68 -0.45 14.09
CA GLU A 677 32.29 -0.50 15.51
C GLU A 677 30.80 -0.81 15.72
N GLY A 678 30.02 -0.89 14.63
CA GLY A 678 28.60 -1.27 14.66
C GLY A 678 27.65 -0.18 15.14
N VAL A 679 28.07 1.10 15.08
CA VAL A 679 27.22 2.28 15.36
C VAL A 679 26.27 2.55 14.19
N ILE A 680 26.75 2.35 12.96
CA ILE A 680 25.94 2.35 11.74
C ILE A 680 25.75 0.91 11.28
N VAL A 681 24.49 0.52 11.08
CA VAL A 681 24.07 -0.81 10.63
C VAL A 681 23.27 -0.68 9.35
N PHE A 682 23.39 -1.65 8.45
CA PHE A 682 22.58 -1.72 7.23
C PHE A 682 21.50 -2.79 7.36
N ASP A 683 20.28 -2.45 6.97
CA ASP A 683 19.15 -3.38 6.98
C ASP A 683 19.21 -4.43 5.86
N PHE A 684 19.86 -4.09 4.75
CA PHE A 684 19.92 -4.94 3.56
C PHE A 684 21.34 -5.48 3.35
N PRO A 685 21.50 -6.80 3.16
CA PRO A 685 22.81 -7.42 2.89
C PRO A 685 23.49 -6.89 1.61
N SER A 686 22.71 -6.30 0.68
CA SER A 686 23.20 -5.65 -0.53
C SER A 686 23.96 -4.36 -0.26
N MET A 687 23.77 -3.71 0.89
CA MET A 687 24.46 -2.47 1.26
C MET A 687 25.87 -2.78 1.72
N LYS A 688 26.85 -2.33 0.93
CA LYS A 688 28.27 -2.55 1.19
C LYS A 688 28.99 -1.22 1.33
N VAL A 689 29.79 -1.08 2.39
CA VAL A 689 30.65 0.09 2.61
C VAL A 689 32.05 -0.19 2.06
N ASP A 690 32.60 0.76 1.30
CA ASP A 690 33.97 0.70 0.81
C ASP A 690 34.98 1.28 1.83
N ALA A 691 36.27 1.32 1.44
CA ALA A 691 37.33 1.86 2.29
C ALA A 691 37.21 3.38 2.54
N ASN A 692 36.47 4.11 1.69
CA ASN A 692 36.26 5.55 1.78
C ASN A 692 34.96 5.92 2.49
N GLY A 693 34.20 4.94 2.99
CA GLY A 693 32.91 5.17 3.62
C GLY A 693 31.76 5.35 2.63
N VAL A 694 31.96 5.12 1.33
CA VAL A 694 30.87 5.14 0.35
C VAL A 694 30.07 3.84 0.49
N VAL A 695 28.77 3.97 0.72
CA VAL A 695 27.84 2.85 0.82
C VAL A 695 27.12 2.70 -0.51
N THR A 696 27.18 1.51 -1.09
CA THR A 696 26.56 1.19 -2.38
C THR A 696 25.75 -0.08 -2.34
N GLU A 697 24.84 -0.21 -3.29
CA GLU A 697 24.17 -1.47 -3.64
C GLU A 697 24.33 -1.70 -5.13
N ASN A 698 24.50 -2.97 -5.54
CA ASN A 698 24.45 -3.35 -6.95
C ASN A 698 23.33 -4.37 -7.20
N VAL A 699 22.87 -4.46 -8.45
CA VAL A 699 21.72 -5.29 -8.82
C VAL A 699 21.97 -6.77 -8.53
N SER A 700 23.19 -7.28 -8.75
CA SER A 700 23.51 -8.71 -8.48
C SER A 700 23.23 -9.11 -7.02
N ASP A 701 23.69 -8.31 -6.05
CA ASP A 701 23.44 -8.55 -4.63
C ASP A 701 21.94 -8.39 -4.26
N ILE A 702 21.25 -7.44 -4.89
CA ILE A 702 19.80 -7.23 -4.71
C ILE A 702 19.02 -8.45 -5.21
N LEU A 703 19.38 -8.99 -6.38
CA LEU A 703 18.74 -10.20 -6.93
C LEU A 703 18.98 -11.42 -6.05
N TYR A 704 20.20 -11.57 -5.52
CA TYR A 704 20.49 -12.65 -4.57
C TYR A 704 19.63 -12.54 -3.31
N SER A 705 19.57 -11.36 -2.68
CA SER A 705 18.80 -11.15 -1.45
C SER A 705 17.29 -11.26 -1.65
N SER A 706 16.76 -10.69 -2.73
CA SER A 706 15.34 -10.74 -3.07
C SER A 706 14.85 -12.12 -3.52
N GLY A 707 15.74 -12.97 -4.06
CA GLY A 707 15.44 -14.37 -4.31
C GLY A 707 15.25 -15.20 -3.04
N ILE A 708 15.78 -14.74 -1.90
CA ILE A 708 15.61 -15.39 -0.58
C ILE A 708 14.39 -14.81 0.13
N ASN A 709 14.27 -13.48 0.18
CA ASN A 709 13.14 -12.78 0.77
C ASN A 709 12.54 -11.79 -0.24
N PRO A 710 11.44 -12.16 -0.93
CA PRO A 710 10.83 -11.30 -1.94
C PRO A 710 10.04 -10.12 -1.33
N SER A 711 9.81 -10.08 -0.01
CA SER A 711 9.12 -8.94 0.63
C SER A 711 9.96 -7.68 0.54
N LEU A 712 11.28 -7.82 0.79
CA LEU A 712 12.29 -6.75 0.88
C LEU A 712 11.89 -5.52 1.70
N SER A 713 10.78 -5.55 2.44
CA SER A 713 10.42 -4.52 3.42
C SER A 713 10.87 -4.99 4.78
N ARG A 714 11.21 -4.05 5.66
CA ARG A 714 11.48 -4.38 7.06
C ARG A 714 10.28 -4.93 7.82
N LEU A 715 9.07 -4.70 7.31
CA LEU A 715 7.82 -5.25 7.84
C LEU A 715 7.63 -6.74 7.54
N ASN A 716 8.31 -7.26 6.51
CA ASN A 716 8.18 -8.65 6.08
C ASN A 716 6.71 -9.10 5.90
N SER A 717 5.81 -8.19 5.49
CA SER A 717 4.36 -8.46 5.49
C SER A 717 3.96 -9.64 4.59
N ALA A 718 4.72 -9.91 3.52
CA ALA A 718 4.51 -11.05 2.64
C ALA A 718 4.89 -12.41 3.25
N ILE A 719 5.66 -12.42 4.34
CA ILE A 719 6.09 -13.62 5.08
C ILE A 719 5.74 -13.49 6.58
N ALA A 720 4.81 -12.61 6.92
CA ALA A 720 4.42 -12.39 8.30
C ALA A 720 3.81 -13.68 8.86
N PRO A 721 4.22 -14.12 10.08
CA PRO A 721 3.71 -15.35 10.68
C PRO A 721 2.31 -15.17 11.28
N VAL A 722 1.72 -13.99 11.14
CA VAL A 722 0.48 -13.59 11.80
C VAL A 722 -0.21 -12.49 11.02
N ILE A 723 -1.52 -12.60 10.83
CA ILE A 723 -2.35 -11.63 10.08
C ILE A 723 -3.62 -11.36 10.88
N SER A 724 -4.04 -10.10 10.89
CA SER A 724 -5.24 -9.63 11.56
C SER A 724 -6.15 -8.91 10.57
N GLY A 725 -7.45 -8.87 10.86
CA GLY A 725 -8.40 -8.09 10.07
C GLY A 725 -9.85 -8.36 10.46
N MET A 726 -10.76 -7.73 9.74
CA MET A 726 -12.21 -7.88 9.94
C MET A 726 -12.75 -8.99 9.02
N VAL A 727 -13.87 -9.59 9.40
CA VAL A 727 -14.60 -10.49 8.49
C VAL A 727 -15.27 -9.70 7.37
N GLN A 728 -15.36 -10.31 6.19
CA GLN A 728 -16.14 -9.80 5.08
C GLN A 728 -17.44 -10.58 4.97
N LYS A 729 -18.55 -9.86 4.75
CA LYS A 729 -19.82 -10.48 4.36
C LYS A 729 -19.79 -10.74 2.87
N ILE A 730 -20.00 -12.00 2.46
CA ILE A 730 -19.87 -12.41 1.06
C ILE A 730 -20.85 -13.55 0.75
N VAL A 731 -21.30 -13.61 -0.52
CA VAL A 731 -22.12 -14.71 -1.03
C VAL A 731 -21.33 -16.02 -0.94
N SER A 732 -21.96 -17.04 -0.37
CA SER A 732 -21.32 -18.33 -0.02
C SER A 732 -20.65 -19.03 -1.22
N ASP A 733 -21.29 -19.05 -2.40
CA ASP A 733 -20.73 -19.61 -3.64
C ASP A 733 -19.37 -18.98 -3.98
N THR A 734 -19.33 -17.65 -4.04
CA THR A 734 -18.13 -16.88 -4.36
C THR A 734 -17.05 -17.07 -3.29
N ALA A 735 -17.46 -17.04 -2.02
CA ALA A 735 -16.56 -17.13 -0.88
C ALA A 735 -15.84 -18.49 -0.80
N LEU A 736 -16.60 -19.58 -0.92
CA LEU A 736 -16.08 -20.93 -0.76
C LEU A 736 -15.21 -21.38 -1.93
N ALA A 737 -15.51 -20.90 -3.14
CA ALA A 737 -14.63 -21.06 -4.29
C ALA A 737 -13.30 -20.30 -4.09
N GLY A 738 -13.34 -19.12 -3.45
CA GLY A 738 -12.18 -18.25 -3.24
C GLY A 738 -11.17 -18.75 -2.19
N ILE A 739 -11.59 -19.60 -1.24
CA ILE A 739 -10.71 -20.08 -0.16
C ILE A 739 -9.88 -21.33 -0.53
N GLY A 740 -9.87 -21.73 -1.81
CA GLY A 740 -9.12 -22.89 -2.30
C GLY A 740 -9.65 -24.22 -1.80
N LEU A 741 -10.98 -24.42 -1.82
CA LEU A 741 -11.59 -25.73 -1.66
C LEU A 741 -11.68 -26.43 -3.02
N ALA A 742 -11.56 -27.75 -3.02
CA ALA A 742 -11.88 -28.56 -4.20
C ALA A 742 -13.38 -28.41 -4.54
N GLU A 743 -13.72 -28.40 -5.83
CA GLU A 743 -15.09 -28.18 -6.33
C GLU A 743 -16.12 -29.11 -5.65
N GLY A 744 -15.74 -30.37 -5.40
CA GLY A 744 -16.60 -31.36 -4.74
C GLY A 744 -16.85 -31.13 -3.24
N ASP A 745 -16.08 -30.26 -2.59
CA ASP A 745 -16.20 -29.96 -1.15
C ASP A 745 -17.04 -28.70 -0.87
N ILE A 746 -17.31 -27.88 -1.89
CA ILE A 746 -18.07 -26.64 -1.75
C ILE A 746 -19.52 -26.94 -1.34
N ALA A 747 -20.22 -27.78 -2.10
CA ALA A 747 -21.64 -28.07 -1.85
C ALA A 747 -21.92 -28.70 -0.46
N PRO A 748 -21.13 -29.68 0.04
CA PRO A 748 -21.28 -30.17 1.41
C PRO A 748 -21.15 -29.08 2.48
N LEU A 749 -20.23 -28.14 2.31
CA LEU A 749 -20.01 -27.06 3.27
C LEU A 749 -21.13 -26.01 3.20
N GLN A 750 -21.67 -25.73 2.02
CA GLN A 750 -22.83 -24.84 1.83
C GLN A 750 -24.09 -25.34 2.52
N LEU A 751 -24.31 -26.65 2.56
CA LEU A 751 -25.46 -27.24 3.28
C LEU A 751 -25.43 -26.94 4.78
N LEU A 752 -24.26 -26.59 5.33
CA LEU A 752 -24.09 -26.18 6.73
C LEU A 752 -24.31 -24.67 6.95
N MET A 753 -24.46 -23.89 5.88
CA MET A 753 -24.65 -22.44 5.87
C MET A 753 -25.79 -22.04 4.90
N PRO A 754 -27.04 -22.48 5.17
CA PRO A 754 -28.16 -22.39 4.22
C PRO A 754 -28.66 -20.98 3.89
N THR A 755 -28.27 -19.92 4.62
CA THR A 755 -28.67 -18.54 4.29
C THR A 755 -28.19 -18.06 2.92
N GLY A 756 -27.12 -18.67 2.39
CA GLY A 756 -26.50 -18.28 1.12
C GLY A 756 -25.48 -17.14 1.24
N GLU A 757 -25.37 -16.52 2.42
CA GLU A 757 -24.38 -15.49 2.76
C GLU A 757 -23.58 -15.93 3.99
N ILE A 758 -22.27 -15.65 3.97
CA ILE A 758 -21.36 -16.01 5.06
C ILE A 758 -20.48 -14.82 5.45
N TYR A 759 -20.01 -14.84 6.69
CA TYR A 759 -18.88 -14.06 7.14
C TYR A 759 -17.60 -14.86 6.93
N LEU A 760 -16.65 -14.31 6.19
CA LEU A 760 -15.37 -14.91 5.88
C LEU A 760 -14.23 -14.04 6.39
N PHE A 761 -13.30 -14.64 7.14
CA PHE A 761 -11.96 -14.10 7.36
C PHE A 761 -10.94 -15.05 6.76
N GLN A 762 -10.22 -14.58 5.74
CA GLN A 762 -9.11 -15.30 5.11
C GLN A 762 -7.94 -14.32 4.94
N PRO A 763 -6.77 -14.59 5.53
CA PRO A 763 -5.56 -13.82 5.25
C PRO A 763 -5.21 -13.85 3.76
N SER A 764 -5.09 -12.68 3.12
CA SER A 764 -4.66 -12.55 1.73
C SER A 764 -3.12 -12.52 1.58
N ASN A 765 -2.41 -12.35 2.69
CA ASN A 765 -0.96 -12.14 2.78
C ASN A 765 -0.33 -12.87 3.97
N GLY A 766 0.98 -12.69 4.14
CA GLY A 766 1.76 -13.43 5.12
C GLY A 766 2.23 -14.78 4.62
N GLU A 767 2.86 -15.53 5.51
CA GLU A 767 3.46 -16.83 5.21
C GLU A 767 2.42 -17.75 4.54
N PRO A 768 2.78 -18.57 3.52
CA PRO A 768 1.82 -19.42 2.81
C PRO A 768 0.92 -20.27 3.72
N ALA A 769 1.47 -20.76 4.83
CA ALA A 769 0.73 -21.54 5.82
C ALA A 769 -0.41 -20.76 6.49
N VAL A 770 -0.27 -19.44 6.68
CA VAL A 770 -1.30 -18.54 7.25
C VAL A 770 -2.38 -18.24 6.22
N ARG A 771 -2.00 -17.99 4.96
CA ARG A 771 -2.93 -17.70 3.85
C ARG A 771 -3.89 -18.84 3.50
N GLN A 772 -3.50 -20.07 3.83
CA GLN A 772 -4.33 -21.25 3.61
C GLN A 772 -5.40 -21.46 4.70
N VAL A 773 -5.37 -20.68 5.79
CA VAL A 773 -6.38 -20.70 6.85
C VAL A 773 -7.58 -19.85 6.43
N ALA A 774 -8.80 -20.36 6.63
CA ALA A 774 -10.02 -19.59 6.45
C ALA A 774 -10.97 -19.83 7.63
N ILE A 775 -11.57 -18.75 8.15
CA ILE A 775 -12.57 -18.78 9.22
C ILE A 775 -13.89 -18.32 8.63
N MET A 776 -14.93 -19.13 8.80
CA MET A 776 -16.23 -18.94 8.17
C MET A 776 -17.34 -19.04 9.21
N SER A 777 -18.40 -18.24 9.03
CA SER A 777 -19.64 -18.35 9.81
C SER A 777 -20.84 -18.05 8.91
N GLU A 778 -21.96 -18.73 9.14
CA GLU A 778 -23.23 -18.38 8.51
C GLU A 778 -23.68 -16.97 8.92
N ASP A 779 -24.27 -16.21 7.99
CA ASP A 779 -24.95 -14.94 8.32
C ASP A 779 -26.28 -15.17 9.04
N THR A 780 -26.19 -15.45 10.33
CA THR A 780 -27.36 -15.43 11.22
C THR A 780 -27.59 -14.03 11.76
N VAL A 781 -28.81 -13.73 12.24
CA VAL A 781 -29.13 -12.44 12.87
C VAL A 781 -28.14 -12.07 13.98
N GLN A 782 -27.66 -13.05 14.74
CA GLN A 782 -26.69 -12.82 15.81
C GLN A 782 -25.28 -12.60 15.25
N ALA A 783 -24.86 -13.42 14.28
CA ALA A 783 -23.57 -13.26 13.62
C ALA A 783 -23.47 -11.88 12.94
N GLY A 784 -24.51 -11.42 12.27
CA GLY A 784 -24.49 -10.15 11.56
C GLY A 784 -24.49 -8.90 12.43
N VAL A 785 -24.87 -9.03 13.71
CA VAL A 785 -24.72 -7.96 14.70
C VAL A 785 -23.30 -7.93 15.28
N VAL A 786 -22.68 -9.09 15.43
CA VAL A 786 -21.48 -9.24 16.26
C VAL A 786 -20.20 -9.36 15.43
N LEU A 787 -20.16 -10.24 14.43
CA LEU A 787 -18.93 -10.54 13.68
C LEU A 787 -18.34 -9.32 12.97
N PRO A 788 -19.12 -8.42 12.34
CA PRO A 788 -18.58 -7.20 11.75
C PRO A 788 -17.91 -6.24 12.75
N THR A 789 -18.09 -6.46 14.05
CA THR A 789 -17.46 -5.66 15.12
C THR A 789 -16.20 -6.31 15.67
N TYR A 790 -15.90 -7.56 15.29
CA TYR A 790 -14.77 -8.33 15.80
C TYR A 790 -13.58 -8.22 14.85
N ARG A 791 -12.40 -8.06 15.45
CA ARG A 791 -11.12 -8.19 14.75
C ARG A 791 -10.56 -9.58 14.97
N PHE A 792 -10.41 -10.34 13.90
CA PHE A 792 -9.85 -11.69 13.88
C PHE A 792 -8.34 -11.64 13.70
N GLN A 793 -7.65 -12.66 14.19
CA GLN A 793 -6.22 -12.87 14.00
C GLN A 793 -5.94 -14.37 13.79
N VAL A 794 -5.12 -14.67 12.79
CA VAL A 794 -4.54 -15.99 12.54
C VAL A 794 -3.03 -15.84 12.65
N GLY A 795 -2.40 -16.62 13.53
CA GLY A 795 -0.96 -16.66 13.72
C GLY A 795 -0.41 -18.08 13.68
N MET A 796 0.89 -18.21 13.44
CA MET A 796 1.63 -19.46 13.59
C MET A 796 2.11 -19.60 15.03
N GLY A 797 1.92 -20.79 15.61
CA GLY A 797 2.57 -21.18 16.85
C GLY A 797 4.05 -21.48 16.62
N SER A 798 4.85 -21.39 17.69
CA SER A 798 6.27 -21.72 17.61
C SER A 798 6.52 -23.24 17.52
N ASP A 799 7.72 -23.62 17.11
CA ASP A 799 8.14 -25.03 17.07
C ASP A 799 8.06 -25.70 18.46
N GLU A 800 8.25 -24.93 19.54
CA GLU A 800 8.06 -25.42 20.90
C GLU A 800 6.60 -25.79 21.19
N LEU A 801 5.63 -25.01 20.68
CA LEU A 801 4.20 -25.34 20.82
C LEU A 801 3.84 -26.60 20.04
N ALA A 802 4.36 -26.76 18.83
CA ALA A 802 4.14 -27.99 18.04
C ALA A 802 4.74 -29.22 18.74
N THR A 803 5.93 -29.06 19.33
CA THR A 803 6.58 -30.11 20.13
C THR A 803 5.77 -30.44 21.39
N ALA A 804 5.26 -29.44 22.10
CA ALA A 804 4.43 -29.62 23.28
C ALA A 804 3.12 -30.36 22.95
N ALA A 805 2.45 -29.97 21.85
CA ALA A 805 1.25 -30.64 21.36
C ALA A 805 1.52 -32.12 21.03
N THR A 806 2.63 -32.40 20.34
CA THR A 806 3.05 -33.76 19.99
C THR A 806 3.26 -34.62 21.24
N GLN A 807 3.97 -34.08 22.24
CA GLN A 807 4.27 -34.80 23.48
C GLN A 807 3.00 -35.05 24.33
N ALA A 808 2.13 -34.05 24.42
CA ALA A 808 0.91 -34.13 25.23
C ALA A 808 -0.11 -35.12 24.64
N THR A 809 -0.19 -35.23 23.32
CA THR A 809 -1.19 -36.06 22.64
C THR A 809 -0.65 -37.40 22.14
N ASN A 810 0.69 -37.56 22.09
CA ASN A 810 1.37 -38.68 21.46
C ASN A 810 0.91 -38.92 20.01
N ARG A 811 0.80 -37.81 19.27
CA ARG A 811 0.40 -37.72 17.86
C ARG A 811 1.36 -36.79 17.15
N GLN A 812 1.71 -37.07 15.90
CA GLN A 812 2.58 -36.20 15.12
C GLN A 812 1.84 -34.91 14.82
N THR A 813 2.31 -33.78 15.36
CA THR A 813 1.77 -32.45 15.06
C THR A 813 2.43 -31.88 13.81
N TYR A 814 1.62 -31.31 12.92
CA TYR A 814 2.10 -30.51 11.79
C TYR A 814 2.38 -29.07 12.27
N MET A 815 1.62 -28.10 11.79
CA MET A 815 1.71 -26.70 12.21
C MET A 815 0.70 -26.41 13.32
N VAL A 816 1.08 -25.57 14.27
CA VAL A 816 0.15 -24.97 15.25
C VAL A 816 -0.31 -23.62 14.72
N TYR A 817 -1.62 -23.38 14.78
CA TYR A 817 -2.24 -22.11 14.43
C TYR A 817 -2.89 -21.48 15.65
N ARG A 818 -2.56 -20.22 15.95
CA ARG A 818 -3.23 -19.39 16.94
C ARG A 818 -4.40 -18.68 16.27
N LEU A 819 -5.62 -18.93 16.72
CA LEU A 819 -6.82 -18.23 16.27
C LEU A 819 -7.32 -17.36 17.42
N GLU A 820 -7.49 -16.06 17.18
CA GLU A 820 -7.92 -15.08 18.18
C GLU A 820 -8.94 -14.11 17.58
N ALA A 821 -9.76 -13.49 18.44
CA ALA A 821 -10.39 -12.23 18.09
C ALA A 821 -10.56 -11.31 19.29
N THR A 822 -10.75 -10.03 18.99
CA THR A 822 -11.10 -8.98 19.96
C THR A 822 -12.40 -8.30 19.56
N ASP A 823 -13.21 -7.92 20.56
CA ASP A 823 -14.44 -7.16 20.34
C ASP A 823 -14.19 -5.67 20.10
N SER A 824 -15.25 -4.88 19.87
CA SER A 824 -15.18 -3.42 19.73
C SER A 824 -14.81 -2.67 21.03
N GLY A 825 -14.69 -3.38 22.15
CA GLY A 825 -14.10 -2.87 23.39
C GLY A 825 -12.61 -3.15 23.49
N GLY A 826 -12.03 -3.92 22.56
CA GLY A 826 -10.65 -4.42 22.61
C GLY A 826 -10.48 -5.66 23.50
N ASN A 827 -11.56 -6.26 24.00
CA ASN A 827 -11.46 -7.41 24.90
C ASN A 827 -11.32 -8.71 24.09
N PRO A 828 -10.51 -9.68 24.55
CA PRO A 828 -10.43 -11.00 23.92
C PRO A 828 -11.78 -11.71 23.90
N VAL A 829 -12.18 -12.17 22.72
CA VAL A 829 -13.36 -13.02 22.53
C VAL A 829 -12.93 -14.45 22.78
N THR A 830 -13.48 -15.08 23.82
CA THR A 830 -13.12 -16.46 24.20
C THR A 830 -14.12 -17.50 23.70
N GLN A 831 -15.35 -17.09 23.36
CA GLN A 831 -16.42 -17.96 22.88
C GLN A 831 -17.26 -17.25 21.83
N PHE A 832 -17.83 -18.02 20.90
CA PHE A 832 -18.72 -17.52 19.87
C PHE A 832 -20.19 -17.58 20.28
N PRO A 833 -20.87 -16.42 20.37
CA PRO A 833 -22.26 -16.41 20.76
C PRO A 833 -23.15 -16.76 19.57
N GLY A 834 -23.72 -17.98 19.57
CA GLY A 834 -24.92 -18.33 18.81
C GLY A 834 -24.75 -18.82 17.36
N THR A 835 -23.54 -18.94 16.83
CA THR A 835 -23.27 -19.61 15.53
C THR A 835 -21.89 -20.27 15.57
N PRO A 836 -21.75 -21.55 15.19
CA PRO A 836 -20.45 -22.20 15.14
C PRO A 836 -19.59 -21.60 14.03
N LEU A 837 -18.28 -21.50 14.28
CA LEU A 837 -17.32 -21.23 13.23
C LEU A 837 -16.94 -22.52 12.50
N TYR A 838 -16.67 -22.39 11.21
CA TYR A 838 -15.96 -23.38 10.41
C TYR A 838 -14.57 -22.86 10.10
N VAL A 839 -13.54 -23.65 10.41
CA VAL A 839 -12.14 -23.29 10.19
C VAL A 839 -11.50 -24.29 9.25
N LYS A 840 -11.01 -23.80 8.11
CA LYS A 840 -10.13 -24.55 7.22
C LYS A 840 -8.70 -24.43 7.73
N LEU A 841 -8.01 -25.55 7.94
CA LEU A 841 -6.59 -25.62 8.27
C LEU A 841 -5.87 -26.48 7.22
N PRO A 842 -4.66 -26.10 6.79
CA PRO A 842 -3.88 -26.90 5.86
C PRO A 842 -3.38 -28.19 6.52
N TRP A 843 -3.24 -29.24 5.72
CA TRP A 843 -2.81 -30.55 6.18
C TRP A 843 -2.04 -31.29 5.08
N SER A 844 -0.83 -31.74 5.39
CA SER A 844 0.04 -32.47 4.44
C SER A 844 -0.01 -33.99 4.60
N GLY A 845 -0.94 -34.51 5.41
CA GLY A 845 -1.12 -35.95 5.56
C GLY A 845 -1.89 -36.57 4.39
N THR A 846 -1.79 -37.90 4.30
CA THR A 846 -2.41 -38.70 3.23
C THR A 846 -3.40 -39.73 3.72
N ASP A 847 -3.35 -40.10 5.02
CA ASP A 847 -4.23 -41.10 5.63
C ASP A 847 -5.34 -40.41 6.44
N VAL A 848 -6.52 -40.34 5.85
CA VAL A 848 -7.69 -39.67 6.43
C VAL A 848 -8.21 -40.35 7.70
N ASP A 849 -7.89 -41.63 7.94
CA ASP A 849 -8.33 -42.35 9.14
C ASP A 849 -7.45 -42.04 10.35
N GLN A 850 -6.24 -41.50 10.11
CA GLN A 850 -5.28 -41.17 11.16
C GLN A 850 -5.34 -39.71 11.58
N VAL A 851 -6.08 -38.85 10.88
CA VAL A 851 -6.12 -37.42 11.15
C VAL A 851 -6.95 -37.10 12.40
N SER A 852 -6.52 -36.10 13.14
CA SER A 852 -7.27 -35.49 14.23
C SER A 852 -6.82 -34.05 14.43
N ILE A 853 -7.64 -33.25 15.09
CA ILE A 853 -7.26 -31.91 15.53
C ILE A 853 -7.05 -31.91 17.05
N VAL A 854 -6.07 -31.16 17.50
CA VAL A 854 -5.83 -30.87 18.91
C VAL A 854 -5.95 -29.37 19.16
N THR A 855 -6.37 -29.00 20.36
CA THR A 855 -6.57 -27.62 20.78
C THR A 855 -5.96 -27.33 22.15
N SER A 856 -5.56 -26.09 22.39
CA SER A 856 -5.07 -25.58 23.67
C SER A 856 -5.39 -24.09 23.82
N SER A 857 -5.88 -23.67 24.99
CA SER A 857 -6.15 -22.25 25.29
C SER A 857 -4.94 -21.50 25.84
N ASP A 858 -3.95 -22.22 26.39
CA ASP A 858 -2.77 -21.66 27.08
C ASP A 858 -1.45 -22.05 26.41
N GLY A 859 -1.48 -22.88 25.37
CA GLY A 859 -0.31 -23.45 24.69
C GLY A 859 0.39 -24.55 25.48
N VAL A 860 -0.11 -24.90 26.67
CA VAL A 860 0.52 -25.86 27.60
C VAL A 860 -0.34 -27.12 27.72
N ALA A 861 -1.63 -26.98 28.00
CA ALA A 861 -2.55 -28.08 28.12
C ALA A 861 -3.25 -28.36 26.78
N TRP A 862 -2.92 -29.50 26.17
CA TRP A 862 -3.46 -29.91 24.87
C TRP A 862 -4.51 -31.00 25.02
N SER A 863 -5.59 -30.88 24.25
CA SER A 863 -6.66 -31.87 24.20
C SER A 863 -7.08 -32.13 22.76
N GLN A 864 -7.58 -33.34 22.48
CA GLN A 864 -8.10 -33.68 21.17
C GLN A 864 -9.49 -33.03 21.00
N VAL A 865 -9.72 -32.38 19.86
CA VAL A 865 -11.05 -31.90 19.48
C VAL A 865 -11.96 -33.10 19.19
N ASP A 866 -13.26 -32.98 19.51
CA ASP A 866 -14.24 -34.02 19.20
C ASP A 866 -14.16 -34.40 17.70
N PRO A 867 -13.93 -35.68 17.35
CA PRO A 867 -13.91 -36.12 15.95
C PRO A 867 -15.17 -35.76 15.17
N ALA A 868 -16.33 -35.61 15.84
CA ALA A 868 -17.58 -35.16 15.19
C ALA A 868 -17.55 -33.68 14.75
N SER A 869 -16.57 -32.91 15.20
CA SER A 869 -16.32 -31.54 14.75
C SER A 869 -15.50 -31.48 13.46
N LEU A 870 -14.88 -32.58 13.01
CA LEU A 870 -14.27 -32.64 11.67
C LEU A 870 -15.39 -32.75 10.62
N VAL A 871 -15.49 -31.74 9.77
CA VAL A 871 -16.54 -31.59 8.76
C VAL A 871 -16.07 -32.12 7.40
N LEU A 872 -14.84 -31.76 7.02
CA LEU A 872 -14.22 -32.18 5.76
C LEU A 872 -12.76 -32.54 6.00
N VAL A 873 -12.29 -33.55 5.29
CA VAL A 873 -10.88 -33.96 5.28
C VAL A 873 -10.51 -34.25 3.83
N ARG A 874 -9.50 -33.53 3.33
CA ARG A 874 -8.95 -33.69 2.00
C ARG A 874 -7.46 -34.02 2.13
N PRO A 875 -7.01 -35.24 1.77
CA PRO A 875 -5.60 -35.58 1.81
C PRO A 875 -4.82 -34.82 0.74
N GLN A 876 -3.56 -34.53 1.03
CA GLN A 876 -2.66 -33.92 0.06
C GLN A 876 -2.43 -34.86 -1.13
N THR A 877 -2.36 -34.29 -2.34
CA THR A 877 -1.97 -35.02 -3.55
C THR A 877 -0.75 -34.36 -4.19
N ALA A 878 -0.24 -34.95 -5.29
CA ALA A 878 0.84 -34.32 -6.06
C ALA A 878 0.39 -33.03 -6.79
N ALA A 879 -0.92 -32.83 -6.97
CA ALA A 879 -1.48 -31.72 -7.73
C ALA A 879 -2.21 -30.69 -6.86
N GLU A 880 -2.62 -31.05 -5.65
CA GLU A 880 -3.48 -30.24 -4.79
C GLU A 880 -3.01 -30.34 -3.33
N ASP A 881 -3.01 -29.19 -2.63
CA ASP A 881 -2.75 -29.11 -1.20
C ASP A 881 -3.88 -29.78 -0.39
N GLY A 882 -3.52 -30.48 0.68
CA GLY A 882 -4.48 -31.09 1.60
C GLY A 882 -4.97 -30.10 2.66
N TYR A 883 -6.15 -30.37 3.21
CA TYR A 883 -6.75 -29.55 4.26
C TYR A 883 -7.76 -30.33 5.09
N VAL A 884 -8.07 -29.78 6.26
CA VAL A 884 -9.22 -30.18 7.09
C VAL A 884 -10.12 -28.97 7.31
N VAL A 885 -11.42 -29.19 7.37
CA VAL A 885 -12.39 -28.19 7.84
C VAL A 885 -12.99 -28.70 9.14
N MET A 886 -12.90 -27.90 10.18
CA MET A 886 -13.46 -28.21 11.50
C MET A 886 -14.51 -27.20 11.92
N ARG A 887 -15.44 -27.66 12.73
CA ARG A 887 -16.38 -26.81 13.47
C ARG A 887 -15.82 -26.47 14.85
N THR A 888 -15.87 -25.20 15.25
CA THR A 888 -15.49 -24.78 16.60
C THR A 888 -16.42 -23.67 17.14
N ASP A 889 -16.47 -23.54 18.46
CA ASP A 889 -17.23 -22.54 19.20
C ASP A 889 -16.33 -21.56 20.00
N HIS A 890 -15.01 -21.71 19.90
CA HIS A 890 -14.05 -20.89 20.63
C HIS A 890 -12.76 -20.64 19.85
N PHE A 891 -12.06 -19.59 20.25
CA PHE A 891 -10.72 -19.25 19.80
C PHE A 891 -9.66 -19.98 20.65
N SER A 892 -8.58 -20.44 20.01
CA SER A 892 -7.55 -21.27 20.65
C SER A 892 -6.33 -21.46 19.76
N TYR A 893 -5.32 -22.13 20.29
CA TYR A 893 -4.32 -22.82 19.47
C TYR A 893 -4.93 -24.10 18.91
N TYR A 894 -4.77 -24.34 17.62
CA TYR A 894 -5.22 -25.54 16.94
C TYR A 894 -4.09 -26.16 16.13
N ALA A 895 -4.04 -27.48 16.07
CA ALA A 895 -3.11 -28.17 15.19
C ALA A 895 -3.72 -29.43 14.61
N VAL A 896 -3.45 -29.67 13.33
CA VAL A 896 -3.75 -30.96 12.70
C VAL A 896 -2.68 -31.96 13.11
N THR A 897 -3.10 -33.18 13.42
CA THR A 897 -2.24 -34.24 13.95
C THR A 897 -2.56 -35.58 13.32
N ASP A 898 -1.54 -36.38 13.02
CA ASP A 898 -1.70 -37.76 12.62
C ASP A 898 -1.29 -38.71 13.75
N ALA A 899 -1.84 -39.93 13.78
CA ALA A 899 -1.34 -40.93 14.70
C ALA A 899 0.14 -41.22 14.40
N VAL A 900 0.96 -41.32 15.45
CA VAL A 900 2.35 -41.74 15.29
C VAL A 900 2.36 -43.15 14.70
N ALA A 901 3.03 -43.34 13.56
CA ALA A 901 3.25 -44.67 13.01
C ALA A 901 3.90 -45.54 14.10
N ARG A 902 3.20 -46.62 14.52
CA ARG A 902 3.82 -47.60 15.41
C ARG A 902 4.88 -48.32 14.60
N ASP A 903 6.14 -47.91 14.76
CA ASP A 903 7.27 -48.73 14.38
C ASP A 903 7.15 -50.06 15.14
N THR A 904 6.70 -51.11 14.44
CA THR A 904 7.10 -52.46 14.79
C THR A 904 8.60 -52.49 14.67
N VAL A 905 9.27 -52.51 15.83
CA VAL A 905 10.71 -52.72 15.94
C VAL A 905 11.05 -54.00 15.18
N ASP A 906 11.54 -53.85 13.96
CA ASP A 906 12.50 -54.79 13.39
C ASP A 906 13.79 -54.01 13.14
N SER A 907 14.77 -54.32 13.96
CA SER A 907 16.04 -53.62 14.02
C SER A 907 16.84 -53.89 12.75
N THR A 908 16.75 -53.00 11.75
CA THR A 908 17.84 -52.62 10.83
C THR A 908 17.33 -51.72 9.69
N SER A 909 17.42 -50.39 9.85
CA SER A 909 17.87 -49.43 8.81
C SER A 909 17.58 -48.01 9.28
N ILE A 910 18.62 -47.28 9.66
CA ILE A 910 18.53 -45.83 9.91
C ILE A 910 18.51 -45.14 8.55
N SER A 911 17.38 -44.57 8.16
CA SER A 911 17.28 -43.58 7.09
C SER A 911 16.45 -42.38 7.59
N SER A 912 17.14 -41.28 7.89
CA SER A 912 16.57 -39.99 8.22
C SER A 912 16.18 -39.24 6.93
N SER A 913 14.89 -39.02 6.69
CA SER A 913 14.39 -38.04 5.73
C SER A 913 13.73 -36.88 6.49
N GLY A 914 14.54 -35.90 6.89
CA GLY A 914 14.07 -34.60 7.35
C GLY A 914 14.12 -33.63 6.18
N GLY A 915 12.96 -33.21 5.70
CA GLY A 915 12.80 -32.07 4.80
C GLY A 915 12.81 -30.79 5.64
N GLY A 916 13.72 -29.88 5.30
CA GLY A 916 13.97 -28.65 6.04
C GLY A 916 15.11 -27.89 5.35
N SER A 917 14.71 -27.16 4.32
CA SER A 917 15.46 -26.10 3.65
C SER A 917 16.09 -25.12 4.63
N VAL A 918 17.43 -25.09 4.75
CA VAL A 918 18.30 -23.89 4.71
C VAL A 918 19.74 -24.37 4.39
N ILE A 919 20.52 -23.55 3.66
CA ILE A 919 22.00 -23.54 3.50
C ILE A 919 22.56 -24.23 2.23
N TYR A 920 22.56 -23.48 1.11
CA TYR A 920 23.73 -23.41 0.21
C TYR A 920 24.49 -22.14 0.65
N LEU A 921 25.78 -22.05 0.98
CA LEU A 921 27.02 -22.77 0.68
C LEU A 921 28.00 -22.42 1.84
N PRO A 922 28.92 -23.31 2.26
CA PRO A 922 30.24 -23.27 1.63
C PRO A 922 30.88 -24.66 1.50
N MET A 923 30.87 -25.21 0.28
CA MET A 923 31.84 -26.24 -0.14
C MET A 923 32.44 -25.85 -1.49
N VAL A 924 33.34 -24.87 -1.47
CA VAL A 924 34.36 -24.68 -2.54
C VAL A 924 35.79 -24.82 -2.00
N LEU A 925 35.98 -25.11 -0.69
CA LEU A 925 37.32 -25.21 -0.09
C LEU A 925 37.88 -26.63 0.11
N LEU A 926 37.25 -27.69 -0.40
CA LEU A 926 37.72 -29.08 -0.24
C LEU A 926 38.06 -29.83 -1.52
N LEU A 927 38.09 -29.16 -2.68
CA LEU A 927 38.57 -29.71 -3.96
C LEU A 927 39.91 -29.14 -4.45
N LEU A 928 40.61 -28.36 -3.62
CA LEU A 928 41.96 -27.83 -3.92
C LEU A 928 43.11 -28.49 -3.12
N LEU A 929 42.87 -29.58 -2.38
CA LEU A 929 43.89 -30.19 -1.50
C LEU A 929 44.19 -31.69 -1.72
N SER A 930 43.60 -32.33 -2.74
CA SER A 930 43.91 -33.74 -3.09
C SER A 930 44.71 -33.93 -4.38
N GLY A 931 45.25 -32.84 -4.94
CA GLY A 931 46.01 -32.84 -6.20
C GLY A 931 47.52 -32.57 -6.08
N ARG A 932 48.17 -32.80 -4.94
CA ARG A 932 49.65 -32.69 -4.82
C ARG A 932 50.23 -33.61 -3.75
N LEU A 933 50.21 -34.92 -3.98
CA LEU A 933 51.04 -35.85 -3.21
C LEU A 933 51.22 -37.18 -3.94
N LEU A 934 51.78 -37.16 -5.15
CA LEU A 934 52.51 -38.30 -5.74
C LEU A 934 53.15 -37.86 -7.07
N GLN A 935 54.33 -37.25 -7.00
CA GLN A 935 55.49 -37.59 -7.84
C GLN A 935 56.65 -36.60 -7.64
N ARG A 936 57.85 -37.19 -7.58
CA ARG A 936 59.20 -36.58 -7.67
C ARG A 936 59.87 -36.16 -6.37
N ARG A 937 60.40 -37.17 -5.67
CA ARG A 937 61.75 -37.10 -5.07
C ARG A 937 62.66 -38.10 -5.80
N LYS A 938 63.90 -37.66 -6.04
CA LYS A 938 65.08 -38.31 -6.69
C LYS A 938 65.13 -38.09 -8.21
N THR A 939 66.15 -37.49 -8.83
CA THR A 939 67.58 -37.28 -8.49
C THR A 939 68.16 -36.24 -9.49
N ALA A 940 68.83 -35.17 -9.05
CA ALA A 940 70.28 -34.98 -9.10
C ALA A 940 70.97 -35.19 -10.48
N ARG A 941 71.40 -34.10 -11.13
CA ARG A 941 72.80 -33.77 -11.51
C ARG A 941 72.85 -32.77 -12.68
N THR A 942 73.82 -31.86 -12.57
CA THR A 942 74.34 -30.83 -13.50
C THR A 942 73.41 -29.69 -13.86
#